data_AF-A0A8J4P0N9-F1
#
_entry.id   AF-A0A8J4P0N9-F1
#
_cell.length_a   1.000
_cell.length_b   1.000
_cell.length_c   1.000
_cell.angle_alpha   90.00
_cell.angle_beta   90.00
_cell.angle_gamma   90.00
#
_symmetry.space_group_name_H-M   'P 1'
#
loop_
_entity.id
_entity.type
_entity.pdbx_description
1 polymer ?
#
loop_
_entity_poly.entity_id
_entity_poly.type
_entity_poly.pdbx_seq_one_letter_code
_entity_poly.pdbx_strand_id
1 'polypeptide(L)'
;YLEESAFEALEKDFQEVINLLQGEKTLEKFRIEYEKLHAVMKKSHENEKRLMEKCRELNTELVVNSSKVAALTKLSKDDRGTISSMKTEIEKAWKMVDTAYEKEQKAKETINSLQEEIVRLTNLVDQGSGLSLGQEYNIQDLLKLKEEITKERDQLLSEVVKLRQSLTQATELQQDTERAKNEADQSVTQLQQEIQLHQNEASREARKKEKMEKELKNLLAEMDNKQAEIKNLQQHIQKDKEEQLKMEQHLKDQKILNERAGKELEQFQMRNNKLMQESEQHSMMFEEVMQDIHQKTAELKARDDEVTQMRLEISKLNKVRDVLQNKLRVAEEQKVDAGHERNTLKNQISGLERELEAAKKQVEIDKKAIDELVRERDMLSKNLVKATSATQKQINLVKLHEQSKKNLEEEIQNYKNEAQKQRKIIYQLEKERDCFINETSELKQKVLQHLKDTEIREMQICDYEKKIEESAIKLKWQQNRCEAVRTERNLYSKNLIEAKDEIAEMKKKLKTVTHQVDQLKEEITDKEAALVKAHLEHQRTEKEKESLKAEVLKMKKQALETKRFIENQEAEERKLLKIIAEADAERLKQKKEFDQVINERDILGSQLVRRNDEVALLYEKIKIQQSILNKGETQYRQRMEDIRLLKLEIKKLRREKGILGKSMANVEELRQEVHHMRKELLREQTRCKILEEELENPLNVHRWRKLEASDPSTYELIQKIQRLQKQLISKTGEVIEKELLLQEKEKLYVELKHVLARQPGPEAAEQLQVYRHTLREKTKQLKVLSSELNMYESQSQEYKYEIERLANELLNVKKKYLAQKRKEQQAK
;
A
#
# COMPACT_ATOMS: atom_id res chain seq x y z
N TYR A 1 3.74 -59.48 -4.00
CA TYR A 1 3.27 -59.54 -5.40
C TYR A 1 1.83 -60.01 -5.39
N LEU A 2 0.91 -59.06 -5.23
CA LEU A 2 -0.46 -59.22 -5.70
C LEU A 2 -0.43 -58.79 -7.16
N GLU A 3 -0.86 -59.66 -8.08
CA GLU A 3 -1.02 -59.32 -9.49
C GLU A 3 -1.98 -58.12 -9.62
N GLU A 4 -1.79 -57.24 -10.60
CA GLU A 4 -2.65 -56.06 -10.81
C GLU A 4 -4.16 -56.42 -10.80
N SER A 5 -4.51 -57.64 -11.24
CA SER A 5 -5.89 -58.16 -11.21
C SER A 5 -6.44 -58.37 -9.80
N ALA A 6 -5.61 -58.67 -8.81
CA ALA A 6 -6.03 -58.88 -7.43
C ALA A 6 -6.33 -57.56 -6.72
N PHE A 7 -5.61 -56.49 -7.05
CA PHE A 7 -5.89 -55.15 -6.52
C PHE A 7 -7.16 -54.56 -7.16
N GLU A 8 -7.36 -54.75 -8.47
CA GLU A 8 -8.59 -54.33 -9.16
C GLU A 8 -9.84 -55.05 -8.62
N ALA A 9 -9.73 -56.34 -8.27
CA ALA A 9 -10.81 -57.09 -7.61
C ALA A 9 -11.12 -56.51 -6.22
N LEU A 10 -10.10 -56.23 -5.41
CA LEU A 10 -10.26 -55.58 -4.10
C LEU A 10 -10.88 -54.19 -4.21
N GLU A 11 -10.46 -53.36 -5.16
CA GLU A 11 -11.02 -52.02 -5.38
C GLU A 11 -12.50 -52.08 -5.75
N LYS A 12 -12.90 -53.08 -6.54
CA LYS A 12 -14.30 -53.34 -6.87
C LYS A 12 -15.12 -53.78 -5.65
N ASP A 13 -14.60 -54.71 -4.86
CA ASP A 13 -15.25 -55.17 -3.62
C ASP A 13 -15.42 -54.01 -2.61
N PHE A 14 -14.40 -53.15 -2.47
CA PHE A 14 -14.47 -51.97 -1.61
C PHE A 14 -15.55 -50.99 -2.06
N GLN A 15 -15.70 -50.76 -3.37
CA GLN A 15 -16.72 -49.89 -3.93
C GLN A 15 -18.13 -50.48 -3.77
N GLU A 16 -18.30 -51.79 -3.93
CA GLU A 16 -19.57 -52.47 -3.65
C GLU A 16 -19.99 -52.34 -2.18
N VAL A 17 -19.06 -52.51 -1.24
CA VAL A 17 -19.33 -52.35 0.21
C VAL A 17 -19.66 -50.89 0.55
N ILE A 18 -18.96 -49.91 -0.03
CA ILE A 18 -19.27 -48.47 0.16
C ILE A 18 -20.69 -48.15 -0.32
N ASN A 19 -21.10 -48.69 -1.48
CA ASN A 19 -22.43 -48.48 -2.03
C ASN A 19 -23.52 -49.14 -1.16
N LEU A 20 -23.26 -50.32 -0.58
CA LEU A 20 -24.18 -50.97 0.36
C LEU A 20 -24.33 -50.18 1.67
N LEU A 21 -23.24 -49.61 2.18
CA LEU A 21 -23.25 -48.78 3.39
C LEU A 21 -23.94 -47.41 3.20
N GLN A 22 -24.17 -46.99 1.95
CA GLN A 22 -24.81 -45.72 1.60
C GLN A 22 -26.34 -45.73 1.85
N GLY A 23 -26.95 -46.91 1.98
CA GLY A 23 -28.39 -47.08 2.18
C GLY A 23 -28.90 -46.85 3.61
N GLU A 24 -28.05 -47.00 4.64
CA GLU A 24 -28.44 -46.90 6.05
C GLU A 24 -27.75 -45.72 6.77
N LYS A 25 -28.54 -44.72 7.17
CA LYS A 25 -28.06 -43.50 7.87
C LYS A 25 -27.33 -43.77 9.19
N THR A 26 -27.60 -44.89 9.85
CA THR A 26 -26.93 -45.31 11.10
C THR A 26 -25.49 -45.75 10.89
N LEU A 27 -25.11 -46.15 9.67
CA LEU A 27 -23.79 -46.67 9.32
C LEU A 27 -22.88 -45.66 8.62
N GLU A 28 -23.32 -44.41 8.47
CA GLU A 28 -22.55 -43.35 7.77
C GLU A 28 -21.16 -43.13 8.39
N LYS A 29 -21.02 -43.26 9.71
CA LYS A 29 -19.71 -43.17 10.38
C LYS A 29 -18.77 -44.31 9.96
N PHE A 30 -19.30 -45.52 9.79
CA PHE A 30 -18.52 -46.66 9.30
C PHE A 30 -18.17 -46.51 7.83
N ARG A 31 -19.09 -46.00 7.00
CA ARG A 31 -18.83 -45.68 5.60
C ARG A 31 -17.65 -44.71 5.45
N ILE A 32 -17.64 -43.63 6.22
CA ILE A 32 -16.55 -42.63 6.18
C ILE A 32 -15.21 -43.26 6.57
N GLU A 33 -15.17 -44.08 7.63
CA GLU A 33 -13.92 -44.76 8.03
C GLU A 33 -13.49 -45.82 7.00
N TYR A 34 -14.43 -46.50 6.35
CA TYR A 34 -14.17 -47.48 5.31
C TYR A 34 -13.68 -46.84 4.00
N GLU A 35 -14.24 -45.68 3.61
CA GLU A 35 -13.75 -44.85 2.49
C GLU A 35 -12.33 -44.33 2.75
N LYS A 36 -12.02 -43.93 4.00
CA LYS A 36 -10.65 -43.56 4.38
C LYS A 36 -9.70 -44.75 4.27
N LEU A 37 -10.13 -45.94 4.70
CA LEU A 37 -9.31 -47.16 4.59
C LEU A 37 -9.02 -47.51 3.12
N HIS A 38 -10.04 -47.41 2.26
CA HIS A 38 -9.88 -47.60 0.81
C HIS A 38 -8.90 -46.58 0.20
N ALA A 39 -9.02 -45.30 0.57
CA ALA A 39 -8.11 -44.26 0.09
C ALA A 39 -6.66 -44.49 0.54
N VAL A 40 -6.44 -44.95 1.78
CA VAL A 40 -5.10 -45.30 2.29
C VAL A 40 -4.54 -46.52 1.58
N MET A 41 -5.35 -47.56 1.33
CA MET A 41 -4.94 -48.75 0.59
C MET A 41 -4.51 -48.40 -0.84
N LYS A 42 -5.32 -47.60 -1.55
CA LYS A 42 -5.02 -47.14 -2.92
C LYS A 42 -3.73 -46.35 -2.98
N LYS A 43 -3.54 -45.42 -2.04
CA LYS A 43 -2.30 -44.65 -1.93
C LYS A 43 -1.09 -45.52 -1.60
N SER A 44 -1.27 -46.56 -0.78
CA SER A 44 -0.21 -47.54 -0.47
C SER A 44 0.19 -48.34 -1.72
N HIS A 45 -0.78 -48.80 -2.51
CA HIS A 45 -0.52 -49.55 -3.73
C HIS A 45 0.14 -48.70 -4.82
N GLU A 46 -0.29 -47.45 -5.01
CA GLU A 46 0.37 -46.50 -5.93
C GLU A 46 1.83 -46.21 -5.52
N ASN A 47 2.09 -46.10 -4.21
CA ASN A 47 3.45 -45.93 -3.69
C ASN A 47 4.30 -47.20 -3.90
N GLU A 48 3.73 -48.39 -3.70
CA GLU A 48 4.40 -49.66 -3.96
C GLU A 48 4.76 -49.79 -5.46
N LYS A 49 3.85 -49.43 -6.37
CA LYS A 49 4.09 -49.43 -7.82
C LYS A 49 5.24 -48.50 -8.21
N ARG A 50 5.27 -47.27 -7.67
CA ARG A 50 6.37 -46.32 -7.89
C ARG A 50 7.71 -46.82 -7.33
N LEU A 51 7.70 -47.42 -6.14
CA LEU A 51 8.90 -48.01 -5.56
C LEU A 51 9.42 -49.18 -6.39
N MET A 52 8.52 -50.01 -6.94
CA MET A 52 8.87 -51.12 -7.80
C MET A 52 9.46 -50.69 -9.15
N GLU A 53 8.90 -49.66 -9.78
CA GLU A 53 9.51 -49.02 -10.97
C GLU A 53 10.90 -48.51 -10.65
N LYS A 54 11.06 -47.81 -9.52
CA LYS A 54 12.35 -47.29 -9.10
C LYS A 54 13.37 -48.38 -8.78
N CYS A 55 12.95 -49.48 -8.17
CA CYS A 55 13.81 -50.65 -7.95
C CYS A 55 14.22 -51.31 -9.27
N ARG A 56 13.32 -51.38 -10.27
CA ARG A 56 13.67 -51.90 -11.60
C ARG A 56 14.67 -50.98 -12.31
N GLU A 57 14.45 -49.67 -12.30
CA GLU A 57 15.39 -48.68 -12.84
C GLU A 57 16.76 -48.79 -12.17
N LEU A 58 16.80 -48.77 -10.83
CA LEU A 58 18.06 -48.90 -10.08
C LEU A 58 18.75 -50.24 -10.35
N ASN A 59 18.02 -51.33 -10.54
CA ASN A 59 18.61 -52.62 -10.88
C ASN A 59 19.19 -52.62 -12.30
N THR A 60 18.51 -51.98 -13.26
CA THR A 60 19.07 -51.81 -14.62
C THR A 60 20.33 -50.94 -14.61
N GLU A 61 20.35 -49.87 -13.81
CA GLU A 61 21.53 -49.03 -13.63
C GLU A 61 22.67 -49.78 -12.94
N LEU A 62 22.38 -50.63 -11.95
CA LEU A 62 23.36 -51.49 -11.29
C LEU A 62 24.01 -52.47 -12.25
N VAL A 63 23.21 -53.11 -13.12
CA VAL A 63 23.74 -54.03 -14.14
C VAL A 63 24.64 -53.27 -15.13
N VAL A 64 24.21 -52.11 -15.63
CA VAL A 64 25.01 -51.28 -16.55
C VAL A 64 26.30 -50.75 -15.89
N ASN A 65 26.24 -50.38 -14.62
CA ASN A 65 27.42 -49.93 -13.89
C ASN A 65 28.37 -51.10 -13.59
N SER A 66 27.84 -52.29 -13.29
CA SER A 66 28.66 -53.49 -13.11
C SER A 66 29.41 -53.87 -14.39
N SER A 67 28.78 -53.77 -15.58
CA SER A 67 29.43 -54.05 -16.86
C SER A 67 30.47 -53.00 -17.22
N LYS A 68 30.22 -51.71 -16.88
CA LYS A 68 31.22 -50.63 -17.03
C LYS A 68 32.42 -50.82 -16.12
N VAL A 69 32.20 -51.21 -14.86
CA VAL A 69 33.28 -51.49 -13.90
C VAL A 69 34.11 -52.69 -14.37
N ALA A 70 33.48 -53.75 -14.88
CA ALA A 70 34.18 -54.90 -15.47
C ALA A 70 35.01 -54.53 -16.71
N ALA A 71 34.49 -53.65 -17.58
CA ALA A 71 35.24 -53.15 -18.73
C ALA A 71 36.45 -52.29 -18.30
N LEU A 72 36.27 -51.42 -17.30
CA LEU A 72 37.34 -50.57 -16.76
C LEU A 72 38.42 -51.40 -16.04
N THR A 73 38.06 -52.45 -15.32
CA THR A 73 39.05 -53.35 -14.70
C THR A 73 39.81 -54.17 -15.71
N LYS A 74 39.21 -54.50 -16.87
CA LYS A 74 39.89 -55.17 -17.98
C LYS A 74 40.89 -54.23 -18.66
N LEU A 75 40.47 -53.01 -18.99
CA LEU A 75 41.35 -51.96 -19.55
C LEU A 75 42.53 -51.66 -18.61
N SER A 76 42.29 -51.52 -17.31
CA SER A 76 43.36 -51.28 -16.35
C SER A 76 44.36 -52.45 -16.23
N LYS A 77 43.91 -53.70 -16.43
CA LYS A 77 44.81 -54.87 -16.49
C LYS A 77 45.64 -54.86 -17.77
N ASP A 78 45.04 -54.51 -18.90
CA ASP A 78 45.72 -54.44 -20.19
C ASP A 78 46.75 -53.29 -20.21
N ASP A 79 46.40 -52.13 -19.64
CA ASP A 79 47.31 -50.99 -19.44
C ASP A 79 48.49 -51.35 -18.52
N ARG A 80 48.24 -52.15 -17.48
CA ARG A 80 49.33 -52.63 -16.61
C ARG A 80 50.27 -53.58 -17.36
N GLY A 81 49.74 -54.34 -18.33
CA GLY A 81 50.52 -55.20 -19.23
C GLY A 81 51.39 -54.38 -20.18
N THR A 82 50.84 -53.37 -20.85
CA THR A 82 51.58 -52.49 -21.77
C THR A 82 52.61 -51.63 -21.05
N ILE A 83 52.31 -51.14 -19.85
CA ILE A 83 53.30 -50.43 -19.02
C ILE A 83 54.45 -51.36 -18.63
N SER A 84 54.16 -52.64 -18.34
CA SER A 84 55.21 -53.60 -18.04
C SER A 84 56.10 -53.89 -19.27
N SER A 85 55.52 -54.01 -20.47
CA SER A 85 56.31 -54.24 -21.69
C SER A 85 57.16 -53.01 -22.04
N MET A 86 56.61 -51.80 -21.95
CA MET A 86 57.36 -50.57 -22.21
C MET A 86 58.50 -50.37 -21.20
N LYS A 87 58.30 -50.72 -19.92
CA LYS A 87 59.39 -50.71 -18.92
C LYS A 87 60.53 -51.66 -19.30
N THR A 88 60.21 -52.86 -19.79
CA THR A 88 61.25 -53.80 -20.23
C THR A 88 61.97 -53.35 -21.51
N GLU A 89 61.30 -52.61 -22.39
CA GLU A 89 61.92 -52.04 -23.59
C GLU A 89 62.83 -50.86 -23.26
N ILE A 90 62.42 -50.02 -22.29
CA ILE A 90 63.26 -48.94 -21.76
C ILE A 90 64.52 -49.51 -21.09
N GLU A 91 64.40 -50.55 -20.26
CA GLU A 91 65.59 -51.21 -19.67
C GLU A 91 66.53 -51.81 -20.73
N LYS A 92 65.98 -52.33 -21.84
CA LYS A 92 66.81 -52.81 -22.97
C LYS A 92 67.50 -51.66 -23.71
N ALA A 93 66.82 -50.54 -23.91
CA ALA A 93 67.40 -49.35 -24.54
C ALA A 93 68.52 -48.74 -23.69
N TRP A 94 68.33 -48.68 -22.37
CA TRP A 94 69.35 -48.22 -21.43
C TRP A 94 70.58 -49.12 -21.45
N LYS A 95 70.41 -50.45 -21.42
CA LYS A 95 71.54 -51.38 -21.55
C LYS A 95 72.26 -51.24 -22.89
N MET A 96 71.55 -50.96 -23.98
CA MET A 96 72.18 -50.72 -25.28
C MET A 96 73.03 -49.44 -25.27
N VAL A 97 72.56 -48.38 -24.63
CA VAL A 97 73.33 -47.13 -24.46
C VAL A 97 74.55 -47.36 -23.58
N ASP A 98 74.43 -48.09 -22.47
CA ASP A 98 75.58 -48.43 -21.62
C ASP A 98 76.62 -49.26 -22.38
N THR A 99 76.20 -50.23 -23.20
CA THR A 99 77.14 -51.00 -24.04
C THR A 99 77.77 -50.18 -25.16
N ALA A 100 77.10 -49.15 -25.67
CA ALA A 100 77.66 -48.24 -26.65
C ALA A 100 78.70 -47.31 -26.00
N TYR A 101 78.39 -46.82 -24.80
CA TYR A 101 79.30 -46.00 -24.00
C TYR A 101 80.56 -46.76 -23.57
N GLU A 102 80.44 -48.02 -23.14
CA GLU A 102 81.61 -48.87 -22.85
C GLU A 102 82.47 -49.15 -24.08
N LYS A 103 81.86 -49.32 -25.26
CA LYS A 103 82.61 -49.49 -26.52
C LYS A 103 83.34 -48.21 -26.93
N GLU A 104 82.72 -47.06 -26.73
CA GLU A 104 83.35 -45.76 -26.97
C GLU A 104 84.51 -45.51 -26.01
N GLN A 105 84.36 -45.85 -24.72
CA GLN A 105 85.41 -45.74 -23.71
C GLN A 105 86.62 -46.61 -24.08
N LYS A 106 86.39 -47.87 -24.49
CA LYS A 106 87.45 -48.78 -24.95
C LYS A 106 88.13 -48.28 -26.23
N ALA A 107 87.37 -47.71 -27.17
CA ALA A 107 87.93 -47.11 -28.37
C ALA A 107 88.84 -45.91 -28.04
N LYS A 108 88.43 -45.05 -27.10
CA LYS A 108 89.24 -43.93 -26.60
C LYS A 108 90.52 -44.40 -25.91
N GLU A 109 90.46 -45.45 -25.10
CA GLU A 109 91.63 -46.06 -24.48
C GLU A 109 92.61 -46.64 -25.52
N THR A 110 92.11 -47.32 -26.56
CA THR A 110 92.96 -47.83 -27.65
C THR A 110 93.58 -46.73 -28.50
N ILE A 111 92.89 -45.60 -28.69
CA ILE A 111 93.44 -44.43 -29.40
C ILE A 111 94.58 -43.82 -28.58
N ASN A 112 94.40 -43.68 -27.26
CA ASN A 112 95.45 -43.16 -26.38
C ASN A 112 96.68 -44.08 -26.34
N SER A 113 96.50 -45.42 -26.31
CA SER A 113 97.64 -46.34 -26.35
C SER A 113 98.40 -46.28 -27.67
N LEU A 114 97.70 -46.15 -28.80
CA LEU A 114 98.33 -46.00 -30.12
C LEU A 114 99.04 -44.63 -30.26
N GLN A 115 98.51 -43.58 -29.65
CA GLN A 115 99.19 -42.27 -29.58
C GLN A 115 100.47 -42.33 -28.74
N GLU A 116 100.49 -43.05 -27.63
CA GLU A 116 101.71 -43.29 -26.84
C GLU A 116 102.74 -44.16 -27.56
N GLU A 117 102.29 -45.09 -28.40
CA GLU A 117 103.17 -45.95 -29.22
C GLU A 117 103.81 -45.18 -30.37
N ILE A 118 103.06 -44.27 -31.00
CA ILE A 118 103.58 -43.33 -32.02
C ILE A 118 104.62 -42.39 -31.40
N VAL A 119 104.40 -41.88 -30.20
CA VAL A 119 105.40 -41.04 -29.49
C VAL A 119 106.65 -41.85 -29.13
N ARG A 120 106.51 -43.13 -28.77
CA ARG A 120 107.66 -44.02 -28.50
C ARG A 120 108.45 -44.38 -29.75
N LEU A 121 107.79 -44.65 -30.88
CA LEU A 121 108.46 -44.97 -32.15
C LEU A 121 109.12 -43.74 -32.80
N THR A 122 108.55 -42.55 -32.61
CA THR A 122 109.15 -41.29 -33.10
C THR A 122 110.46 -40.97 -32.36
N ASN A 123 110.54 -41.25 -31.05
CA ASN A 123 111.77 -41.06 -30.26
C ASN A 123 112.89 -42.09 -30.56
N LEU A 124 112.56 -43.23 -31.17
CA LEU A 124 113.51 -44.29 -31.55
C LEU A 124 114.12 -44.07 -32.94
N VAL A 125 113.50 -43.24 -33.78
CA VAL A 125 113.97 -42.91 -35.13
C VAL A 125 114.95 -41.70 -35.12
N ASP A 126 114.91 -40.86 -34.09
CA ASP A 126 115.79 -39.68 -33.95
C ASP A 126 117.15 -39.95 -33.26
N GLN A 127 117.51 -41.21 -32.93
CA GLN A 127 118.79 -41.58 -32.29
C GLN A 127 119.60 -42.68 -33.00
N GLY A 128 119.51 -42.78 -34.34
CA GLY A 128 120.17 -43.86 -35.08
C GLY A 128 120.88 -43.42 -36.37
N SER A 129 121.91 -42.56 -36.28
CA SER A 129 122.86 -42.35 -37.38
C SER A 129 124.29 -42.57 -36.91
N GLY A 130 124.94 -43.64 -37.39
CA GLY A 130 126.38 -43.80 -37.24
C GLY A 130 126.96 -45.14 -37.69
N LEU A 131 128.07 -45.01 -38.44
CA LEU A 131 129.14 -45.97 -38.79
C LEU A 131 129.04 -46.55 -40.23
N SER A 132 129.96 -46.33 -41.19
CA SER A 132 131.44 -46.12 -41.26
C SER A 132 132.06 -47.29 -42.05
N LEU A 133 132.93 -47.03 -43.03
CA LEU A 133 134.39 -47.35 -43.03
C LEU A 133 135.01 -47.51 -44.45
N GLY A 134 136.05 -46.71 -44.77
CA GLY A 134 137.39 -47.26 -45.09
C GLY A 134 137.90 -47.46 -46.54
N GLN A 135 138.75 -46.52 -46.99
CA GLN A 135 140.16 -46.68 -47.47
C GLN A 135 140.54 -47.39 -48.81
N GLU A 136 140.80 -46.55 -49.83
CA GLU A 136 142.05 -46.28 -50.61
C GLU A 136 143.19 -47.32 -50.92
N TYR A 137 143.51 -47.38 -52.24
CA TYR A 137 144.78 -47.61 -53.01
C TYR A 137 145.49 -48.99 -53.14
N ASN A 138 145.57 -49.53 -54.37
CA ASN A 138 146.82 -49.70 -55.15
C ASN A 138 146.64 -50.24 -56.60
N ILE A 139 146.62 -49.30 -57.56
CA ILE A 139 147.19 -49.19 -58.92
C ILE A 139 147.40 -50.39 -59.89
N GLN A 140 147.42 -51.66 -59.48
CA GLN A 140 147.33 -52.78 -60.43
C GLN A 140 145.88 -53.21 -60.69
N ASP A 141 145.01 -52.92 -59.73
CA ASP A 141 143.57 -53.05 -59.86
C ASP A 141 142.95 -51.88 -60.64
N LEU A 142 143.65 -50.76 -60.92
CA LEU A 142 143.07 -49.57 -61.60
C LEU A 142 142.44 -49.84 -62.97
N LEU A 143 142.81 -50.92 -63.68
CA LEU A 143 142.13 -51.33 -64.91
C LEU A 143 140.84 -52.12 -64.65
N LYS A 144 140.80 -52.93 -63.59
CA LYS A 144 139.57 -53.59 -63.10
C LYS A 144 138.66 -52.60 -62.37
N LEU A 145 139.24 -51.68 -61.61
CA LEU A 145 138.61 -50.54 -60.95
C LEU A 145 138.05 -49.54 -61.97
N LYS A 146 138.55 -49.44 -63.21
CA LYS A 146 137.86 -48.65 -64.25
C LYS A 146 136.58 -49.34 -64.73
N GLU A 147 136.57 -50.67 -64.83
CA GLU A 147 135.38 -51.46 -65.15
C GLU A 147 134.41 -51.56 -63.96
N GLU A 148 134.93 -51.62 -62.73
CA GLU A 148 134.14 -51.60 -61.50
C GLU A 148 133.66 -50.19 -61.18
N ILE A 149 134.44 -49.12 -61.36
CA ILE A 149 133.99 -47.72 -61.24
C ILE A 149 133.01 -47.36 -62.37
N THR A 150 133.08 -47.95 -63.56
CA THR A 150 132.02 -47.73 -64.56
C THR A 150 130.74 -48.47 -64.17
N LYS A 151 130.84 -49.68 -63.59
CA LYS A 151 129.68 -50.38 -63.00
C LYS A 151 129.14 -49.70 -61.75
N GLU A 152 129.98 -49.18 -60.87
CA GLU A 152 129.61 -48.43 -59.67
C GLU A 152 129.09 -47.04 -60.06
N ARG A 153 129.66 -46.38 -61.07
CA ARG A 153 129.09 -45.15 -61.65
C ARG A 153 127.71 -45.44 -62.22
N ASP A 154 127.53 -46.54 -62.94
CA ASP A 154 126.24 -46.91 -63.52
C ASP A 154 125.23 -47.38 -62.44
N GLN A 155 125.70 -48.02 -61.37
CA GLN A 155 124.90 -48.37 -60.19
C GLN A 155 124.52 -47.13 -59.39
N LEU A 156 125.46 -46.23 -59.10
CA LEU A 156 125.24 -44.95 -58.43
C LEU A 156 124.41 -44.01 -59.31
N LEU A 157 124.54 -44.03 -60.64
CA LEU A 157 123.62 -43.34 -61.55
C LEU A 157 122.23 -43.96 -61.49
N SER A 158 122.12 -45.29 -61.40
CA SER A 158 120.82 -45.96 -61.22
C SER A 158 120.21 -45.63 -59.84
N GLU A 159 121.01 -45.51 -58.80
CA GLU A 159 120.58 -45.12 -57.45
C GLU A 159 120.24 -43.65 -57.40
N VAL A 160 121.00 -42.77 -58.06
CA VAL A 160 120.67 -41.35 -58.20
C VAL A 160 119.39 -41.18 -59.03
N VAL A 161 119.14 -42.01 -60.05
CA VAL A 161 117.87 -42.01 -60.79
C VAL A 161 116.72 -42.50 -59.90
N LYS A 162 116.91 -43.56 -59.11
CA LYS A 162 115.92 -44.05 -58.14
C LYS A 162 115.66 -43.04 -57.02
N LEU A 163 116.69 -42.38 -56.51
CA LEU A 163 116.60 -41.35 -55.48
C LEU A 163 115.99 -40.06 -56.02
N ARG A 164 116.26 -39.71 -57.29
CA ARG A 164 115.56 -38.61 -57.97
C ARG A 164 114.10 -38.95 -58.21
N GLN A 165 113.78 -40.20 -58.60
CA GLN A 165 112.41 -40.67 -58.73
C GLN A 165 111.67 -40.68 -57.39
N SER A 166 112.32 -41.14 -56.31
CA SER A 166 111.73 -41.11 -54.96
C SER A 166 111.58 -39.68 -54.45
N LEU A 167 112.52 -38.80 -54.78
CA LEU A 167 112.45 -37.37 -54.43
C LEU A 167 111.32 -36.68 -55.20
N THR A 168 111.14 -36.96 -56.49
CA THR A 168 109.99 -36.45 -57.26
C THR A 168 108.67 -37.01 -56.76
N GLN A 169 108.61 -38.29 -56.37
CA GLN A 169 107.40 -38.87 -55.78
C GLN A 169 107.10 -38.26 -54.40
N ALA A 170 108.14 -38.01 -53.58
CA ALA A 170 107.99 -37.36 -52.29
C ALA A 170 107.55 -35.89 -52.42
N THR A 171 108.07 -35.15 -53.41
CA THR A 171 107.64 -33.77 -53.66
C THR A 171 106.25 -33.69 -54.27
N GLU A 172 105.85 -34.64 -55.12
CA GLU A 172 104.48 -34.78 -55.60
C GLU A 172 103.51 -35.09 -54.44
N LEU A 173 103.84 -36.05 -53.57
CA LEU A 173 103.06 -36.34 -52.36
C LEU A 173 102.99 -35.13 -51.42
N GLN A 174 104.09 -34.39 -51.26
CA GLN A 174 104.10 -33.17 -50.46
C GLN A 174 103.21 -32.07 -51.06
N GLN A 175 103.22 -31.88 -52.38
CA GLN A 175 102.33 -30.94 -53.05
C GLN A 175 100.86 -31.37 -52.96
N ASP A 176 100.57 -32.66 -53.09
CA ASP A 176 99.21 -33.18 -52.97
C ASP A 176 98.68 -33.07 -51.53
N THR A 177 99.52 -33.29 -50.53
CA THR A 177 99.16 -33.07 -49.12
C THR A 177 98.99 -31.59 -48.78
N GLU A 178 99.81 -30.69 -49.34
CA GLU A 178 99.61 -29.24 -49.20
C GLU A 178 98.33 -28.75 -49.89
N ARG A 179 97.98 -29.30 -51.05
CA ARG A 179 96.70 -29.02 -51.72
C ARG A 179 95.53 -29.51 -50.87
N ALA A 180 95.57 -30.75 -50.39
CA ALA A 180 94.53 -31.29 -49.51
C ALA A 180 94.37 -30.50 -48.21
N LYS A 181 95.48 -30.02 -47.63
CA LYS A 181 95.46 -29.14 -46.46
C LYS A 181 94.82 -27.78 -46.77
N ASN A 182 95.19 -27.15 -47.88
CA ASN A 182 94.61 -25.87 -48.28
C ASN A 182 93.11 -25.99 -48.60
N GLU A 183 92.68 -27.10 -49.20
CA GLU A 183 91.26 -27.42 -49.42
C GLU A 183 90.53 -27.62 -48.09
N ALA A 184 91.14 -28.32 -47.12
CA ALA A 184 90.60 -28.47 -45.78
C ALA A 184 90.49 -27.11 -45.06
N ASP A 185 91.52 -26.26 -45.11
CA ASP A 185 91.51 -24.93 -44.49
C ASP A 185 90.44 -23.99 -45.14
N GLN A 186 90.24 -24.11 -46.45
CA GLN A 186 89.13 -23.43 -47.15
C GLN A 186 87.76 -23.97 -46.71
N SER A 187 87.62 -25.28 -46.52
CA SER A 187 86.37 -25.86 -46.03
C SER A 187 86.08 -25.45 -44.58
N VAL A 188 87.11 -25.35 -43.73
CA VAL A 188 86.97 -24.91 -42.33
C VAL A 188 86.56 -23.45 -42.25
N THR A 189 87.14 -22.58 -43.09
CA THR A 189 86.76 -21.16 -43.13
C THR A 189 85.33 -20.96 -43.68
N GLN A 190 84.91 -21.76 -44.66
CA GLN A 190 83.52 -21.78 -45.13
C GLN A 190 82.55 -22.23 -44.01
N LEU A 191 82.86 -23.33 -43.33
CA LEU A 191 82.05 -23.82 -42.21
C LEU A 191 81.99 -22.82 -41.05
N GLN A 192 83.08 -22.10 -40.76
CA GLN A 192 83.07 -21.04 -39.75
C GLN A 192 82.15 -19.87 -40.13
N GLN A 193 82.12 -19.48 -41.41
CA GLN A 193 81.20 -18.46 -41.92
C GLN A 193 79.74 -18.92 -41.86
N GLU A 194 79.47 -20.18 -42.21
CA GLU A 194 78.13 -20.80 -42.11
C GLU A 194 77.65 -20.87 -40.66
N ILE A 195 78.51 -21.29 -39.73
CA ILE A 195 78.21 -21.30 -38.29
C ILE A 195 77.85 -19.88 -37.83
N GLN A 196 78.62 -18.86 -38.24
CA GLN A 196 78.37 -17.47 -37.84
C GLN A 196 77.07 -16.91 -38.43
N LEU A 197 76.70 -17.29 -39.66
CA LEU A 197 75.41 -16.98 -40.27
C LEU A 197 74.25 -17.63 -39.49
N HIS A 198 74.34 -18.93 -39.21
CA HIS A 198 73.32 -19.64 -38.44
C HIS A 198 73.20 -19.12 -37.00
N GLN A 199 74.29 -18.68 -36.37
CA GLN A 199 74.25 -18.06 -35.04
C GLN A 199 73.52 -16.71 -35.07
N ASN A 200 73.73 -15.92 -36.13
CA ASN A 200 73.01 -14.66 -36.35
C ASN A 200 71.52 -14.90 -36.65
N GLU A 201 71.19 -15.90 -37.45
CA GLU A 201 69.81 -16.31 -37.73
C GLU A 201 69.08 -16.77 -36.47
N ALA A 202 69.70 -17.65 -35.68
CA ALA A 202 69.17 -18.11 -34.40
C ALA A 202 68.93 -16.94 -33.42
N SER A 203 69.83 -15.95 -33.38
CA SER A 203 69.65 -14.75 -32.56
C SER A 203 68.49 -13.87 -33.03
N ARG A 204 68.25 -13.77 -34.34
CA ARG A 204 67.13 -13.03 -34.93
C ARG A 204 65.81 -13.75 -34.67
N GLU A 205 65.77 -15.07 -34.79
CA GLU A 205 64.62 -15.88 -34.45
C GLU A 205 64.29 -15.84 -32.95
N ALA A 206 65.30 -15.89 -32.08
CA ALA A 206 65.11 -15.73 -30.64
C ALA A 206 64.47 -14.36 -30.29
N ARG A 207 64.95 -13.26 -30.91
CA ARG A 207 64.35 -11.92 -30.74
C ARG A 207 62.93 -11.82 -31.30
N LYS A 208 62.65 -12.47 -32.43
CA LYS A 208 61.28 -12.55 -32.97
C LYS A 208 60.37 -13.33 -32.03
N LYS A 209 60.81 -14.48 -31.54
CA LYS A 209 60.08 -15.30 -30.56
C LYS A 209 59.76 -14.49 -29.30
N GLU A 210 60.73 -13.76 -28.74
CA GLU A 210 60.50 -12.96 -27.53
C GLU A 210 59.48 -11.82 -27.76
N LYS A 211 59.48 -11.21 -28.96
CA LYS A 211 58.46 -10.22 -29.34
C LYS A 211 57.07 -10.85 -29.45
N MET A 212 56.96 -12.00 -30.14
CA MET A 212 55.69 -12.71 -30.28
C MET A 212 55.18 -13.23 -28.92
N GLU A 213 56.06 -13.65 -28.01
CA GLU A 213 55.69 -14.06 -26.64
C GLU A 213 55.17 -12.88 -25.80
N LYS A 214 55.76 -11.68 -25.97
CA LYS A 214 55.26 -10.45 -25.34
C LYS A 214 53.90 -10.03 -25.90
N GLU A 215 53.73 -10.09 -27.21
CA GLU A 215 52.44 -9.82 -27.87
C GLU A 215 51.38 -10.83 -27.45
N LEU A 216 51.71 -12.12 -27.38
CA LEU A 216 50.81 -13.17 -26.88
C LEU A 216 50.39 -12.91 -25.43
N LYS A 217 51.32 -12.52 -24.55
CA LYS A 217 51.01 -12.16 -23.16
C LYS A 217 50.08 -10.94 -23.07
N ASN A 218 50.33 -9.92 -23.88
CA ASN A 218 49.48 -8.72 -23.90
C ASN A 218 48.07 -9.05 -24.41
N LEU A 219 47.96 -9.85 -25.48
CA LEU A 219 46.68 -10.31 -26.01
C LEU A 219 45.92 -11.18 -25.02
N LEU A 220 46.59 -12.07 -24.28
CA LEU A 220 45.97 -12.85 -23.22
C LEU A 220 45.43 -11.96 -22.08
N ALA A 221 46.20 -10.95 -21.67
CA ALA A 221 45.75 -9.99 -20.65
C ALA A 221 44.57 -9.14 -21.13
N GLU A 222 44.56 -8.71 -22.40
CA GLU A 222 43.42 -8.04 -23.01
C GLU A 222 42.19 -8.96 -23.09
N MET A 223 42.37 -10.23 -23.43
CA MET A 223 41.30 -11.22 -23.45
C MET A 223 40.70 -11.43 -22.06
N ASP A 224 41.53 -11.51 -21.02
CA ASP A 224 41.10 -11.64 -19.63
C ASP A 224 40.33 -10.39 -19.16
N ASN A 225 40.80 -9.20 -19.51
CA ASN A 225 40.11 -7.94 -19.24
C ASN A 225 38.75 -7.88 -19.94
N LYS A 226 38.69 -8.28 -21.22
CA LYS A 226 37.43 -8.37 -21.97
C LYS A 226 36.49 -9.42 -21.41
N GLN A 227 37.01 -10.55 -20.94
CA GLN A 227 36.20 -11.58 -20.28
C GLN A 227 35.64 -11.09 -18.94
N ALA A 228 36.38 -10.26 -18.19
CA ALA A 228 35.90 -9.62 -16.98
C ALA A 228 34.83 -8.55 -17.27
N GLU A 229 35.01 -7.73 -18.30
CA GLU A 229 33.98 -6.78 -18.78
C GLU A 229 32.70 -7.52 -19.20
N ILE A 230 32.82 -8.61 -19.96
CA ILE A 230 31.67 -9.45 -20.36
C ILE A 230 30.94 -10.00 -19.14
N LYS A 231 31.66 -10.50 -18.13
CA LYS A 231 31.03 -10.98 -16.88
C LYS A 231 30.30 -9.87 -16.13
N ASN A 232 30.87 -8.67 -16.06
CA ASN A 232 30.22 -7.52 -15.42
C ASN A 232 28.96 -7.08 -16.19
N LEU A 233 29.03 -7.04 -17.52
CA LEU A 233 27.87 -6.73 -18.36
C LEU A 233 26.78 -7.82 -18.24
N GLN A 234 27.15 -9.09 -18.17
CA GLN A 234 26.20 -10.18 -17.93
C GLN A 234 25.52 -10.05 -16.56
N GLN A 235 26.24 -9.63 -15.52
CA GLN A 235 25.62 -9.36 -14.21
C GLN A 235 24.68 -8.16 -14.25
N HIS A 236 25.01 -7.09 -14.99
CA HIS A 236 24.11 -5.95 -15.19
C HIS A 236 22.84 -6.37 -15.94
N ILE A 237 22.98 -7.09 -17.05
CA ILE A 237 21.83 -7.62 -17.82
C ILE A 237 20.94 -8.50 -16.93
N GLN A 238 21.52 -9.31 -16.03
CA GLN A 238 20.75 -10.14 -15.12
C GLN A 238 19.95 -9.31 -14.11
N LYS A 239 20.55 -8.25 -13.53
CA LYS A 239 19.86 -7.31 -12.64
C LYS A 239 18.74 -6.57 -13.36
N ASP A 240 19.02 -6.08 -14.58
CA ASP A 240 18.03 -5.35 -15.37
C ASP A 240 16.85 -6.26 -15.75
N LYS A 241 17.09 -7.55 -16.02
CA LYS A 241 16.01 -8.55 -16.23
C LYS A 241 15.18 -8.78 -14.97
N GLU A 242 15.80 -8.84 -13.79
CA GLU A 242 15.07 -8.97 -12.53
C GLU A 242 14.23 -7.73 -12.22
N GLU A 243 14.74 -6.54 -12.53
CA GLU A 243 13.99 -5.28 -12.42
C GLU A 243 12.86 -5.18 -13.44
N GLN A 244 13.09 -5.62 -14.68
CA GLN A 244 12.05 -5.71 -15.70
C GLN A 244 10.91 -6.64 -15.27
N LEU A 245 11.22 -7.83 -14.74
CA LEU A 245 10.22 -8.77 -14.23
C LEU A 245 9.40 -8.16 -13.09
N LYS A 246 10.03 -7.44 -12.16
CA LYS A 246 9.32 -6.72 -11.09
C LYS A 246 8.40 -5.64 -11.66
N MET A 247 8.85 -4.88 -12.65
CA MET A 247 8.04 -3.86 -13.31
C MET A 247 6.88 -4.44 -14.10
N GLU A 248 7.08 -5.57 -14.80
CA GLU A 248 6.02 -6.31 -15.48
C GLU A 248 4.96 -6.83 -14.50
N GLN A 249 5.40 -7.31 -13.33
CA GLN A 249 4.49 -7.75 -12.28
C GLN A 249 3.70 -6.59 -11.67
N HIS A 250 4.35 -5.46 -11.39
CA HIS A 250 3.66 -4.22 -10.98
C HIS A 250 2.66 -3.73 -12.03
N LEU A 251 3.00 -3.78 -13.32
CA LEU A 251 2.08 -3.45 -14.41
C LEU A 251 0.87 -4.37 -14.45
N LYS A 252 1.06 -5.66 -14.19
CA LYS A 252 -0.02 -6.65 -14.14
C LYS A 252 -0.96 -6.39 -12.97
N ASP A 253 -0.41 -6.10 -11.79
CA ASP A 253 -1.19 -5.78 -10.59
C ASP A 253 -1.98 -4.48 -10.77
N GLN A 254 -1.35 -3.45 -11.37
CA GLN A 254 -2.02 -2.20 -11.72
C GLN A 254 -3.15 -2.40 -12.74
N LYS A 255 -2.97 -3.26 -13.75
CA LYS A 255 -4.05 -3.60 -14.69
C LYS A 255 -5.24 -4.26 -13.98
N ILE A 256 -4.98 -5.20 -13.07
CA ILE A 256 -6.05 -5.86 -12.30
C ILE A 256 -6.79 -4.86 -11.42
N LEU A 257 -6.07 -3.94 -10.77
CA LEU A 257 -6.68 -2.86 -9.99
C LEU A 257 -7.53 -1.93 -10.85
N ASN A 258 -7.04 -1.58 -12.04
CA ASN A 258 -7.77 -0.69 -12.95
C ASN A 258 -9.02 -1.36 -13.52
N GLU A 259 -8.97 -2.67 -13.81
CA GLU A 259 -10.16 -3.45 -14.20
C GLU A 259 -11.20 -3.54 -13.07
N ARG A 260 -10.76 -3.67 -11.81
CA ARG A 260 -11.67 -3.64 -10.65
C ARG A 260 -12.31 -2.27 -10.49
N ALA A 261 -11.52 -1.20 -10.55
CA ALA A 261 -12.02 0.17 -10.50
C ALA A 261 -12.98 0.47 -11.66
N GLY A 262 -12.71 -0.04 -12.87
CA GLY A 262 -13.61 0.05 -14.03
C GLY A 262 -14.96 -0.63 -13.78
N LYS A 263 -14.96 -1.85 -13.21
CA LYS A 263 -16.20 -2.55 -12.84
C LYS A 263 -16.99 -1.83 -11.75
N GLU A 264 -16.31 -1.25 -10.76
CA GLU A 264 -16.96 -0.44 -9.74
C GLU A 264 -17.56 0.84 -10.34
N LEU A 265 -16.86 1.49 -11.28
CA LEU A 265 -17.36 2.65 -12.00
C LEU A 265 -18.60 2.30 -12.84
N GLU A 266 -18.60 1.17 -13.56
CA GLU A 266 -19.77 0.68 -14.31
C GLU A 266 -20.95 0.39 -13.38
N GLN A 267 -20.71 -0.20 -12.21
CA GLN A 267 -21.75 -0.42 -11.20
C GLN A 267 -22.32 0.91 -10.68
N PHE A 268 -21.46 1.89 -10.39
CA PHE A 268 -21.90 3.22 -9.97
C PHE A 268 -22.65 3.96 -11.09
N GLN A 269 -22.22 3.84 -12.34
CA GLN A 269 -22.93 4.40 -13.50
C GLN A 269 -24.31 3.76 -13.67
N MET A 270 -24.42 2.43 -13.56
CA MET A 270 -25.73 1.76 -13.59
C MET A 270 -26.64 2.21 -12.45
N ARG A 271 -26.09 2.38 -11.24
CA ARG A 271 -26.87 2.87 -10.09
C ARG A 271 -27.30 4.32 -10.27
N ASN A 272 -26.42 5.16 -10.81
CA ASN A 272 -26.73 6.55 -11.10
C ASN A 272 -27.82 6.68 -12.18
N ASN A 273 -27.75 5.84 -13.23
CA ASN A 273 -28.78 5.81 -14.27
C ASN A 273 -30.14 5.34 -13.72
N LYS A 274 -30.17 4.38 -12.79
CA LYS A 274 -31.41 3.99 -12.11
C LYS A 274 -31.99 5.12 -11.27
N LEU A 275 -31.14 5.81 -10.50
CA LEU A 275 -31.57 6.97 -9.70
C LEU A 275 -32.05 8.13 -10.58
N MET A 276 -31.41 8.36 -11.73
CA MET A 276 -31.87 9.34 -12.72
C MET A 276 -33.26 8.96 -13.27
N GLN A 277 -33.48 7.68 -13.63
CA GLN A 277 -34.80 7.21 -14.08
C GLN A 277 -35.86 7.34 -12.98
N GLU A 278 -35.53 7.00 -11.73
CA GLU A 278 -36.44 7.19 -10.59
C GLU A 278 -36.76 8.67 -10.37
N SER A 279 -35.77 9.56 -10.51
CA SER A 279 -35.95 11.01 -10.41
C SER A 279 -36.82 11.57 -11.55
N GLU A 280 -36.65 11.08 -12.77
CA GLU A 280 -37.48 11.43 -13.92
C GLU A 280 -38.93 10.96 -13.70
N GLN A 281 -39.13 9.72 -13.22
CA GLN A 281 -40.45 9.20 -12.87
C GLN A 281 -41.12 10.04 -11.77
N HIS A 282 -40.40 10.40 -10.72
CA HIS A 282 -40.93 11.27 -9.67
C HIS A 282 -41.26 12.68 -10.18
N SER A 283 -40.48 13.19 -11.15
CA SER A 283 -40.76 14.48 -11.78
C SER A 283 -42.02 14.43 -12.64
N MET A 284 -42.21 13.36 -13.42
CA MET A 284 -43.44 13.12 -14.19
C MET A 284 -44.66 13.01 -13.27
N MET A 285 -44.56 12.25 -12.18
CA MET A 285 -45.63 12.17 -11.17
C MET A 285 -45.94 13.54 -10.54
N PHE A 286 -44.91 14.35 -10.30
CA PHE A 286 -45.10 15.70 -9.76
C PHE A 286 -45.81 16.62 -10.77
N GLU A 287 -45.47 16.53 -12.05
CA GLU A 287 -46.17 17.24 -13.13
C GLU A 287 -47.63 16.81 -13.26
N GLU A 288 -47.92 15.52 -13.18
CA GLU A 288 -49.30 14.98 -13.18
C GLU A 288 -50.11 15.53 -12.00
N VAL A 289 -49.57 15.47 -10.77
CA VAL A 289 -50.24 16.01 -9.59
C VAL A 289 -50.41 17.53 -9.69
N MET A 290 -49.45 18.24 -10.26
CA MET A 290 -49.56 19.69 -10.50
C MET A 290 -50.65 20.01 -11.52
N GLN A 291 -50.79 19.22 -12.59
CA GLN A 291 -51.89 19.34 -13.54
C GLN A 291 -53.24 19.06 -12.88
N ASP A 292 -53.34 18.01 -12.06
CA ASP A 292 -54.55 17.69 -11.29
C ASP A 292 -54.93 18.83 -10.34
N ILE A 293 -53.96 19.41 -9.62
CA ILE A 293 -54.20 20.58 -8.78
C ILE A 293 -54.70 21.76 -9.62
N HIS A 294 -54.10 22.02 -10.79
CA HIS A 294 -54.55 23.08 -11.69
C HIS A 294 -55.98 22.85 -12.17
N GLN A 295 -56.32 21.62 -12.55
CA GLN A 295 -57.65 21.24 -13.00
C GLN A 295 -58.68 21.38 -11.87
N LYS A 296 -58.36 20.91 -10.66
CA LYS A 296 -59.24 21.06 -9.49
C LYS A 296 -59.41 22.52 -9.07
N THR A 297 -58.37 23.34 -9.21
CA THR A 297 -58.45 24.78 -8.95
C THR A 297 -59.34 25.48 -9.98
N ALA A 298 -59.25 25.09 -11.26
CA ALA A 298 -60.14 25.60 -12.31
C ALA A 298 -61.60 25.15 -12.10
N GLU A 299 -61.83 23.90 -11.70
CA GLU A 299 -63.16 23.40 -11.32
C GLU A 299 -63.73 24.18 -10.12
N LEU A 300 -62.94 24.41 -9.07
CA LEU A 300 -63.36 25.20 -7.92
C LEU A 300 -63.72 26.63 -8.33
N LYS A 301 -62.92 27.26 -9.19
CA LYS A 301 -63.21 28.60 -9.71
C LYS A 301 -64.50 28.64 -10.53
N ALA A 302 -64.74 27.63 -11.38
CA ALA A 302 -66.01 27.52 -12.11
C ALA A 302 -67.20 27.31 -11.17
N ARG A 303 -67.03 26.55 -10.08
CA ARG A 303 -68.06 26.39 -9.04
C ARG A 303 -68.30 27.67 -8.24
N ASP A 304 -67.25 28.41 -7.92
CA ASP A 304 -67.37 29.73 -7.29
C ASP A 304 -68.07 30.72 -8.21
N ASP A 305 -67.77 30.69 -9.51
CA ASP A 305 -68.47 31.49 -10.52
C ASP A 305 -69.95 31.07 -10.64
N GLU A 306 -70.28 29.76 -10.61
CA GLU A 306 -71.67 29.27 -10.53
C GLU A 306 -72.37 29.75 -9.24
N VAL A 307 -71.69 29.72 -8.09
CA VAL A 307 -72.23 30.20 -6.81
C VAL A 307 -72.46 31.71 -6.85
N THR A 308 -71.55 32.48 -7.45
CA THR A 308 -71.74 33.93 -7.61
C THR A 308 -72.88 34.24 -8.58
N GLN A 309 -73.03 33.46 -9.66
CA GLN A 309 -74.16 33.58 -10.58
C GLN A 309 -75.48 33.22 -9.92
N MET A 310 -75.53 32.14 -9.12
CA MET A 310 -76.68 31.78 -8.29
C MET A 310 -76.99 32.87 -7.26
N ARG A 311 -75.99 33.49 -6.64
CA ARG A 311 -76.19 34.65 -5.74
C ARG A 311 -76.74 35.87 -6.48
N LEU A 312 -76.30 36.12 -7.71
CA LEU A 312 -76.84 37.18 -8.57
C LEU A 312 -78.27 36.88 -9.02
N GLU A 313 -78.60 35.61 -9.30
CA GLU A 313 -79.97 35.18 -9.58
C GLU A 313 -80.87 35.27 -8.36
N ILE A 314 -80.39 34.89 -7.18
CA ILE A 314 -81.08 35.12 -5.90
C ILE A 314 -81.28 36.62 -5.67
N SER A 315 -80.31 37.48 -6.00
CA SER A 315 -80.46 38.94 -5.94
C SER A 315 -81.51 39.46 -6.93
N LYS A 316 -81.55 38.93 -8.16
CA LYS A 316 -82.59 39.26 -9.16
C LYS A 316 -83.97 38.77 -8.73
N LEU A 317 -84.07 37.55 -8.21
CA LEU A 317 -85.31 36.97 -7.65
C LEU A 317 -85.77 37.75 -6.42
N ASN A 318 -84.85 38.20 -5.57
CA ASN A 318 -85.18 39.10 -4.46
C ASN A 318 -85.69 40.45 -4.98
N LYS A 319 -85.10 41.03 -6.04
CA LYS A 319 -85.65 42.25 -6.67
C LYS A 319 -87.03 42.01 -7.29
N VAL A 320 -87.26 40.85 -7.91
CA VAL A 320 -88.57 40.46 -8.45
C VAL A 320 -89.58 40.22 -7.33
N ARG A 321 -89.17 39.59 -6.23
CA ARG A 321 -89.95 39.46 -5.00
C ARG A 321 -90.29 40.83 -4.43
N ASP A 322 -89.33 41.76 -4.37
CA ASP A 322 -89.56 43.11 -3.85
C ASP A 322 -90.51 43.91 -4.77
N VAL A 323 -90.46 43.70 -6.09
CA VAL A 323 -91.43 44.28 -7.05
C VAL A 323 -92.82 43.63 -6.92
N LEU A 324 -92.91 42.31 -6.73
CA LEU A 324 -94.16 41.59 -6.49
C LEU A 324 -94.76 41.94 -5.11
N GLN A 325 -93.92 42.17 -4.12
CA GLN A 325 -94.27 42.63 -2.78
C GLN A 325 -94.73 44.10 -2.81
N ASN A 326 -94.13 44.95 -3.66
CA ASN A 326 -94.64 46.29 -3.92
C ASN A 326 -95.98 46.29 -4.69
N LYS A 327 -96.23 45.31 -5.58
CA LYS A 327 -97.55 45.13 -6.23
C LYS A 327 -98.62 44.58 -5.29
N LEU A 328 -98.23 43.70 -4.35
CA LEU A 328 -99.10 43.23 -3.25
C LEU A 328 -99.43 44.40 -2.29
N ARG A 329 -98.45 45.27 -2.03
CA ARG A 329 -98.58 46.47 -1.19
C ARG A 329 -99.52 47.54 -1.79
N VAL A 330 -99.54 47.74 -3.11
CA VAL A 330 -100.51 48.64 -3.78
C VAL A 330 -101.95 48.07 -3.72
N ALA A 331 -102.10 46.74 -3.72
CA ALA A 331 -103.40 46.08 -3.51
C ALA A 331 -103.85 46.10 -2.03
N GLU A 332 -102.90 46.17 -1.09
CA GLU A 332 -103.15 46.36 0.35
C GLU A 332 -103.40 47.83 0.72
N GLU A 333 -102.80 48.80 0.01
CA GLU A 333 -103.01 50.25 0.19
C GLU A 333 -104.45 50.68 -0.14
N GLN A 334 -105.17 50.00 -1.06
CA GLN A 334 -106.62 50.18 -1.29
C GLN A 334 -107.53 49.64 -0.16
N LYS A 335 -106.96 48.94 0.84
CA LYS A 335 -107.67 48.44 2.04
C LYS A 335 -107.33 49.25 3.31
N VAL A 336 -106.29 50.10 3.26
CA VAL A 336 -105.68 50.77 4.42
C VAL A 336 -106.17 52.23 4.62
N ASP A 337 -106.82 52.84 3.62
CA ASP A 337 -107.48 54.15 3.75
C ASP A 337 -108.62 54.19 4.80
N ALA A 338 -109.07 53.04 5.32
CA ALA A 338 -110.03 52.95 6.42
C ALA A 338 -109.39 52.81 7.83
N GLY A 339 -108.06 52.67 7.95
CA GLY A 339 -107.39 52.35 9.23
C GLY A 339 -106.43 53.41 9.77
N HIS A 340 -106.14 54.46 8.99
CA HIS A 340 -105.08 55.43 9.27
C HIS A 340 -105.35 56.40 10.43
N GLU A 341 -106.54 56.44 11.01
CA GLU A 341 -106.80 57.34 12.15
C GLU A 341 -106.40 56.76 13.50
N ARG A 342 -106.09 55.46 13.63
CA ARG A 342 -106.07 54.91 14.98
C ARG A 342 -104.86 55.25 15.83
N ASN A 343 -103.58 55.01 15.50
CA ASN A 343 -102.48 55.24 16.47
C ASN A 343 -101.08 54.91 15.86
N THR A 344 -100.34 55.69 15.08
CA THR A 344 -99.81 57.07 15.23
C THR A 344 -99.14 57.46 16.55
N LEU A 345 -99.38 56.81 17.69
CA LEU A 345 -98.75 57.23 18.96
C LEU A 345 -97.97 56.14 19.73
N LYS A 346 -97.66 54.98 19.13
CA LYS A 346 -97.01 53.85 19.87
C LYS A 346 -95.68 53.30 19.34
N ASN A 347 -95.17 53.71 18.17
CA ASN A 347 -94.04 53.04 17.49
C ASN A 347 -92.70 53.80 17.44
N GLN A 348 -92.54 54.94 18.12
CA GLN A 348 -91.27 55.68 18.11
C GLN A 348 -90.19 55.08 19.03
N ILE A 349 -90.49 54.07 19.86
CA ILE A 349 -89.55 53.53 20.86
C ILE A 349 -88.90 52.20 20.42
N SER A 350 -89.50 51.42 19.51
CA SER A 350 -89.00 50.07 19.15
C SER A 350 -87.94 50.04 18.02
N GLY A 351 -87.57 51.20 17.46
CA GLY A 351 -86.61 51.30 16.35
C GLY A 351 -85.14 51.19 16.80
N LEU A 352 -84.80 51.75 17.96
CA LEU A 352 -83.41 51.86 18.43
C LEU A 352 -82.85 50.53 19.01
N GLU A 353 -83.71 49.58 19.37
CA GLU A 353 -83.30 48.28 19.94
C GLU A 353 -82.84 47.27 18.87
N ARG A 354 -83.23 47.44 17.60
CA ARG A 354 -82.85 46.51 16.51
C ARG A 354 -81.51 46.84 15.83
N GLU A 355 -81.07 48.09 15.88
CA GLU A 355 -79.77 48.49 15.31
C GLU A 355 -78.58 47.99 16.17
N LEU A 356 -78.79 47.84 17.48
CA LEU A 356 -77.76 47.37 18.42
C LEU A 356 -77.49 45.84 18.34
N GLU A 357 -78.48 45.07 17.90
CA GLU A 357 -78.38 43.61 17.76
C GLU A 357 -77.76 43.19 16.40
N ALA A 358 -77.89 44.03 15.36
CA ALA A 358 -77.23 43.85 14.07
C ALA A 358 -75.71 44.11 14.16
N ALA A 359 -75.29 45.11 14.94
CA ALA A 359 -73.88 45.42 15.16
C ALA A 359 -73.13 44.32 15.94
N LYS A 360 -73.79 43.65 16.90
CA LYS A 360 -73.20 42.52 17.65
C LYS A 360 -72.94 41.29 16.78
N LYS A 361 -73.82 40.98 15.82
CA LYS A 361 -73.61 39.86 14.89
C LYS A 361 -72.48 40.12 13.89
N GLN A 362 -72.25 41.37 13.49
CA GLN A 362 -71.12 41.73 12.61
C GLN A 362 -69.77 41.57 13.33
N VAL A 363 -69.68 41.94 14.62
CA VAL A 363 -68.46 41.78 15.44
C VAL A 363 -68.08 40.31 15.68
N GLU A 364 -69.04 39.38 15.74
CA GLU A 364 -68.75 37.94 15.85
C GLU A 364 -68.24 37.32 14.54
N ILE A 365 -68.70 37.82 13.39
CA ILE A 365 -68.21 37.40 12.07
C ILE A 365 -66.77 37.90 11.86
N ASP A 366 -66.52 39.17 12.20
CA ASP A 366 -65.18 39.76 12.08
C ASP A 366 -64.17 39.10 13.03
N LYS A 367 -64.59 38.66 14.23
CA LYS A 367 -63.74 37.86 15.15
C LYS A 367 -63.34 36.50 14.57
N LYS A 368 -64.27 35.79 13.92
CA LYS A 368 -63.97 34.49 13.29
C LYS A 368 -63.04 34.64 12.08
N ALA A 369 -63.21 35.70 11.29
CA ALA A 369 -62.30 36.02 10.18
C ALA A 369 -60.90 36.40 10.68
N ILE A 370 -60.79 37.12 11.80
CA ILE A 370 -59.49 37.45 12.41
C ILE A 370 -58.80 36.18 12.96
N ASP A 371 -59.54 35.27 13.60
CA ASP A 371 -58.98 34.00 14.11
C ASP A 371 -58.53 33.05 12.99
N GLU A 372 -59.21 33.04 11.84
CA GLU A 372 -58.80 32.30 10.64
C GLU A 372 -57.52 32.91 10.02
N LEU A 373 -57.45 34.24 9.88
CA LEU A 373 -56.26 34.95 9.38
C LEU A 373 -55.04 34.79 10.32
N VAL A 374 -55.25 34.70 11.64
CA VAL A 374 -54.18 34.43 12.62
C VAL A 374 -53.66 33.00 12.49
N ARG A 375 -54.54 32.01 12.23
CA ARG A 375 -54.13 30.62 11.97
C ARG A 375 -53.39 30.48 10.64
N GLU A 376 -53.83 31.17 9.60
CA GLU A 376 -53.14 31.22 8.32
C GLU A 376 -51.77 31.88 8.44
N ARG A 377 -51.67 33.01 9.16
CA ARG A 377 -50.39 33.66 9.47
C ARG A 377 -49.44 32.73 10.24
N ASP A 378 -49.92 32.00 11.24
CA ASP A 378 -49.08 31.11 12.05
C ASP A 378 -48.65 29.84 11.28
N MET A 379 -49.50 29.33 10.39
CA MET A 379 -49.15 28.26 9.45
C MET A 379 -48.15 28.74 8.40
N LEU A 380 -48.35 29.93 7.82
CA LEU A 380 -47.41 30.54 6.88
C LEU A 380 -46.08 30.88 7.54
N SER A 381 -46.08 31.37 8.79
CA SER A 381 -44.84 31.63 9.55
C SER A 381 -44.10 30.33 9.90
N LYS A 382 -44.80 29.23 10.22
CA LYS A 382 -44.18 27.91 10.40
C LYS A 382 -43.61 27.36 9.10
N ASN A 383 -44.32 27.54 7.98
CA ASN A 383 -43.86 27.11 6.67
C ASN A 383 -42.67 27.96 6.18
N LEU A 384 -42.65 29.26 6.50
CA LEU A 384 -41.52 30.14 6.23
C LEU A 384 -40.28 29.72 7.03
N VAL A 385 -40.41 29.37 8.32
CA VAL A 385 -39.28 28.87 9.15
C VAL A 385 -38.78 27.51 8.67
N LYS A 386 -39.68 26.61 8.26
CA LYS A 386 -39.31 25.33 7.64
C LYS A 386 -38.61 25.53 6.30
N ALA A 387 -39.14 26.40 5.43
CA ALA A 387 -38.54 26.73 4.14
C ALA A 387 -37.16 27.39 4.34
N THR A 388 -37.03 28.40 5.20
CA THR A 388 -35.74 29.04 5.49
C THR A 388 -34.71 28.10 6.10
N SER A 389 -35.10 27.17 6.98
CA SER A 389 -34.18 26.14 7.49
C SER A 389 -33.78 25.11 6.42
N ALA A 390 -34.68 24.76 5.49
CA ALA A 390 -34.37 23.91 4.34
C ALA A 390 -33.44 24.63 3.34
N THR A 391 -33.70 25.91 3.04
CA THR A 391 -32.85 26.75 2.20
C THR A 391 -31.47 26.96 2.84
N GLN A 392 -31.37 27.12 4.16
CA GLN A 392 -30.09 27.23 4.85
C GLN A 392 -29.28 25.91 4.80
N LYS A 393 -29.95 24.75 4.92
CA LYS A 393 -29.32 23.44 4.70
C LYS A 393 -28.85 23.29 3.26
N GLN A 394 -29.65 23.72 2.29
CA GLN A 394 -29.29 23.69 0.86
C GLN A 394 -28.10 24.62 0.56
N ILE A 395 -28.06 25.83 1.14
CA ILE A 395 -26.95 26.77 1.01
C ILE A 395 -25.66 26.17 1.59
N ASN A 396 -25.74 25.50 2.75
CA ASN A 396 -24.58 24.84 3.34
C ASN A 396 -24.11 23.65 2.49
N LEU A 397 -25.05 22.90 1.89
CA LEU A 397 -24.73 21.81 0.96
C LEU A 397 -24.06 22.34 -0.32
N VAL A 398 -24.58 23.44 -0.88
CA VAL A 398 -24.01 24.11 -2.05
C VAL A 398 -22.59 24.61 -1.77
N LYS A 399 -22.34 25.23 -0.61
CA LYS A 399 -20.98 25.64 -0.20
C LYS A 399 -20.03 24.44 -0.06
N LEU A 400 -20.52 23.32 0.49
CA LEU A 400 -19.72 22.09 0.58
C LEU A 400 -19.41 21.52 -0.82
N HIS A 401 -20.38 21.54 -1.73
CA HIS A 401 -20.20 21.12 -3.11
C HIS A 401 -19.31 22.09 -3.91
N GLU A 402 -19.35 23.39 -3.66
CA GLU A 402 -18.43 24.37 -4.26
C GLU A 402 -17.00 24.17 -3.77
N GLN A 403 -16.81 23.86 -2.49
CA GLN A 403 -15.50 23.53 -1.93
C GLN A 403 -14.96 22.22 -2.52
N SER A 404 -15.82 21.19 -2.62
CA SER A 404 -15.47 19.92 -3.25
C SER A 404 -15.18 20.09 -4.74
N LYS A 405 -15.93 20.94 -5.45
CA LYS A 405 -15.70 21.27 -6.86
C LYS A 405 -14.36 21.95 -7.05
N LYS A 406 -13.99 22.93 -6.20
CA LYS A 406 -12.66 23.56 -6.25
C LYS A 406 -11.53 22.56 -6.04
N ASN A 407 -11.67 21.66 -5.06
CA ASN A 407 -10.67 20.61 -4.82
C ASN A 407 -10.55 19.67 -6.03
N LEU A 408 -11.68 19.26 -6.62
CA LEU A 408 -11.69 18.43 -7.83
C LEU A 408 -11.13 19.18 -9.06
N GLU A 409 -11.38 20.48 -9.18
CA GLU A 409 -10.80 21.32 -10.25
C GLU A 409 -9.28 21.45 -10.10
N GLU A 410 -8.75 21.60 -8.88
CA GLU A 410 -7.32 21.57 -8.59
C GLU A 410 -6.71 20.19 -8.87
N GLU A 411 -7.37 19.11 -8.49
CA GLU A 411 -6.95 17.75 -8.82
C GLU A 411 -6.93 17.50 -10.34
N ILE A 412 -7.98 17.90 -11.07
CA ILE A 412 -8.03 17.82 -12.54
C ILE A 412 -6.90 18.63 -13.16
N GLN A 413 -6.59 19.82 -12.63
CA GLN A 413 -5.49 20.64 -13.12
C GLN A 413 -4.14 19.97 -12.86
N ASN A 414 -3.95 19.35 -11.69
CA ASN A 414 -2.76 18.56 -11.37
C ASN A 414 -2.62 17.34 -12.30
N TYR A 415 -3.71 16.62 -12.57
CA TYR A 415 -3.71 15.51 -13.53
C TYR A 415 -3.44 15.96 -14.97
N LYS A 416 -3.93 17.14 -15.38
CA LYS A 416 -3.58 17.73 -16.69
C LYS A 416 -2.09 18.06 -16.79
N ASN A 417 -1.51 18.62 -15.75
CA ASN A 417 -0.08 18.93 -15.69
C ASN A 417 0.75 17.64 -15.73
N GLU A 418 0.34 16.60 -15.01
CA GLU A 418 1.02 15.31 -15.00
C GLU A 418 0.88 14.57 -16.34
N ALA A 419 -0.29 14.63 -16.97
CA ALA A 419 -0.51 14.11 -18.33
C ALA A 419 0.36 14.85 -19.37
N GLN A 420 0.59 16.16 -19.21
CA GLN A 420 1.53 16.90 -20.07
C GLN A 420 2.98 16.47 -19.86
N LYS A 421 3.42 16.22 -18.61
CA LYS A 421 4.77 15.68 -18.34
C LYS A 421 4.93 14.28 -18.94
N GLN A 422 3.94 13.41 -18.73
CA GLN A 422 3.90 12.06 -19.30
C GLN A 422 3.98 12.12 -20.84
N ARG A 423 3.25 13.03 -21.51
CA ARG A 423 3.36 13.23 -22.96
C ARG A 423 4.75 13.67 -23.41
N LYS A 424 5.44 14.51 -22.65
CA LYS A 424 6.83 14.91 -22.96
C LYS A 424 7.80 13.74 -22.83
N ILE A 425 7.62 12.88 -21.81
CA ILE A 425 8.41 11.66 -21.61
C ILE A 425 8.15 10.66 -22.74
N ILE A 426 6.88 10.45 -23.12
CA ILE A 426 6.51 9.59 -24.25
C ILE A 426 7.15 10.10 -25.54
N TYR A 427 7.08 11.40 -25.83
CA TYR A 427 7.72 11.99 -27.01
C TYR A 427 9.25 11.79 -27.03
N GLN A 428 9.90 11.89 -25.87
CA GLN A 428 11.33 11.64 -25.74
C GLN A 428 11.67 10.16 -26.00
N LEU A 429 10.90 9.23 -25.43
CA LEU A 429 11.06 7.79 -25.64
C LEU A 429 10.73 7.37 -27.08
N GLU A 430 9.76 8.01 -27.73
CA GLU A 430 9.47 7.80 -29.15
C GLU A 430 10.63 8.26 -30.02
N LYS A 431 11.26 9.39 -29.69
CA LYS A 431 12.45 9.89 -30.40
C LYS A 431 13.66 8.96 -30.22
N GLU A 432 13.86 8.42 -29.02
CA GLU A 432 14.90 7.43 -28.74
C GLU A 432 14.64 6.10 -29.47
N ARG A 433 13.39 5.63 -29.46
CA ARG A 433 12.96 4.46 -30.25
C ARG A 433 13.26 4.66 -31.73
N ASP A 434 12.91 5.81 -32.30
CA ASP A 434 13.14 6.09 -33.71
C ASP A 434 14.64 6.20 -34.03
N CYS A 435 15.46 6.68 -33.08
CA CYS A 435 16.92 6.68 -33.19
C CYS A 435 17.48 5.23 -33.23
N PHE A 436 17.02 4.35 -32.34
CA PHE A 436 17.42 2.94 -32.34
C PHE A 436 16.91 2.18 -33.57
N ILE A 437 15.73 2.51 -34.09
CA ILE A 437 15.22 1.97 -35.36
C ILE A 437 16.16 2.34 -36.50
N ASN A 438 16.61 3.60 -36.56
CA ASN A 438 17.54 4.06 -37.58
C ASN A 438 18.91 3.37 -37.45
N GLU A 439 19.48 3.27 -36.25
CA GLU A 439 20.74 2.53 -36.00
C GLU A 439 20.62 1.05 -36.37
N THR A 440 19.50 0.41 -36.05
CA THR A 440 19.22 -0.98 -36.42
C THR A 440 19.08 -1.14 -37.93
N SER A 441 18.50 -0.14 -38.62
CA SER A 441 18.39 -0.13 -40.08
C SER A 441 19.76 0.02 -40.76
N GLU A 442 20.63 0.90 -40.23
CA GLU A 442 22.00 1.08 -40.73
C GLU A 442 22.86 -0.18 -40.51
N LEU A 443 22.74 -0.82 -39.34
CA LEU A 443 23.42 -2.08 -39.06
C LEU A 443 22.92 -3.21 -39.96
N LYS A 444 21.60 -3.30 -40.21
CA LYS A 444 21.04 -4.26 -41.18
C LYS A 444 21.56 -3.99 -42.60
N GLN A 445 21.69 -2.74 -43.00
CA GLN A 445 22.25 -2.38 -44.31
C GLN A 445 23.72 -2.78 -44.42
N LYS A 446 24.52 -2.60 -43.36
CA LYS A 446 25.92 -3.07 -43.31
C LYS A 446 26.03 -4.59 -43.38
N VAL A 447 25.14 -5.32 -42.70
CA VAL A 447 25.10 -6.80 -42.79
C VAL A 447 24.77 -7.26 -44.21
N LEU A 448 23.80 -6.63 -44.87
CA LEU A 448 23.47 -6.92 -46.27
C LEU A 448 24.62 -6.60 -47.24
N GLN A 449 25.39 -5.55 -46.96
CA GLN A 449 26.60 -5.21 -47.73
C GLN A 449 27.67 -6.31 -47.59
N HIS A 450 27.95 -6.76 -46.36
CA HIS A 450 28.94 -7.81 -46.10
C HIS A 450 28.52 -9.18 -46.66
N LEU A 451 27.23 -9.49 -46.68
CA LEU A 451 26.72 -10.71 -47.33
C LEU A 451 26.99 -10.68 -48.84
N LYS A 452 26.75 -9.54 -49.51
CA LYS A 452 27.08 -9.36 -50.93
C LYS A 452 28.58 -9.45 -51.22
N ASP A 453 29.42 -8.90 -50.34
CA ASP A 453 30.87 -9.02 -50.48
C ASP A 453 31.34 -10.47 -50.35
N THR A 454 30.66 -11.26 -49.51
CA THR A 454 30.94 -12.68 -49.32
C THR A 454 30.54 -13.49 -50.56
N GLU A 455 29.35 -13.22 -51.13
CA GLU A 455 28.92 -13.83 -52.40
C GLU A 455 29.88 -13.53 -53.56
N ILE A 456 30.41 -12.30 -53.64
CA ILE A 456 31.40 -11.92 -54.66
C ILE A 456 32.72 -12.70 -54.47
N ARG A 457 33.15 -12.90 -53.22
CA ARG A 457 34.36 -13.69 -52.90
C ARG A 457 34.18 -15.16 -53.25
N GLU A 458 33.02 -15.74 -52.98
CA GLU A 458 32.69 -17.12 -53.34
C GLU A 458 32.66 -17.32 -54.86
N MET A 459 32.15 -16.34 -55.61
CA MET A 459 32.16 -16.37 -57.07
C MET A 459 33.60 -16.31 -57.64
N GLN A 460 34.49 -15.51 -57.04
CA GLN A 460 35.91 -15.47 -57.42
C GLN A 460 36.63 -16.79 -57.15
N ILE A 461 36.31 -17.47 -56.05
CA ILE A 461 36.88 -18.79 -55.73
C ILE A 461 36.46 -19.82 -56.79
N CYS A 462 35.18 -19.84 -57.17
CA CYS A 462 34.69 -20.71 -58.25
C CYS A 462 35.38 -20.45 -59.60
N ASP A 463 35.69 -19.19 -59.92
CA ASP A 463 36.41 -18.83 -61.15
C ASP A 463 37.88 -19.25 -61.13
N TYR A 464 38.53 -19.28 -59.96
CA TYR A 464 39.90 -19.78 -59.83
C TYR A 464 39.96 -21.31 -59.89
N GLU A 465 38.99 -22.01 -59.33
CA GLU A 465 38.89 -23.47 -59.42
C GLU A 465 38.75 -23.94 -60.89
N LYS A 466 37.90 -23.26 -61.68
CA LYS A 466 37.77 -23.54 -63.13
C LYS A 466 39.06 -23.31 -63.92
N LYS A 467 39.82 -22.26 -63.60
CA LYS A 467 41.12 -21.99 -64.26
C LYS A 467 42.18 -23.06 -63.95
N ILE A 468 42.14 -23.63 -62.75
CA ILE A 468 43.04 -24.72 -62.36
C ILE A 468 42.69 -25.98 -63.18
N GLU A 469 41.41 -26.28 -63.34
CA GLU A 469 40.96 -27.46 -64.09
C GLU A 469 41.27 -27.36 -65.60
N GLU A 470 41.14 -26.17 -66.19
CA GLU A 470 41.53 -25.91 -67.60
C GLU A 470 43.04 -26.06 -67.84
N SER A 471 43.87 -25.72 -66.86
CA SER A 471 45.34 -25.86 -66.97
C SER A 471 45.80 -27.32 -66.82
N ALA A 472 45.10 -28.12 -66.02
CA ALA A 472 45.32 -29.57 -65.90
C ALA A 472 45.02 -30.32 -67.22
N ILE A 473 43.96 -29.90 -67.95
CA ILE A 473 43.60 -30.52 -69.24
C ILE A 473 44.63 -30.21 -70.33
N LYS A 474 45.21 -28.99 -70.34
CA LYS A 474 46.25 -28.60 -71.31
C LYS A 474 47.57 -29.38 -71.13
N LEU A 475 47.92 -29.74 -69.90
CA LEU A 475 49.09 -30.57 -69.60
C LEU A 475 48.95 -31.99 -70.18
N LYS A 476 47.74 -32.57 -70.06
CA LYS A 476 47.40 -33.91 -70.53
C LYS A 476 47.44 -34.05 -72.05
N TRP A 477 47.14 -32.97 -72.78
CA TRP A 477 47.15 -32.93 -74.25
C TRP A 477 48.56 -32.93 -74.86
N GLN A 478 49.55 -32.34 -74.16
CA GLN A 478 50.95 -32.30 -74.61
C GLN A 478 51.67 -33.64 -74.43
N GLN A 479 51.25 -34.43 -73.43
CA GLN A 479 51.85 -35.72 -73.10
C GLN A 479 51.59 -36.78 -74.19
N ASN A 480 50.39 -36.79 -74.77
CA ASN A 480 49.99 -37.75 -75.81
C ASN A 480 50.69 -37.53 -77.17
N ARG A 481 51.25 -36.34 -77.44
CA ARG A 481 51.89 -36.03 -78.73
C ARG A 481 53.33 -36.54 -78.84
N CYS A 482 54.01 -36.75 -77.71
CA CYS A 482 55.38 -37.28 -77.67
C CYS A 482 55.45 -38.82 -77.71
N GLU A 483 54.32 -39.52 -77.52
CA GLU A 483 54.26 -40.98 -77.46
C GLU A 483 54.16 -41.64 -78.85
N ALA A 484 53.59 -40.97 -79.85
CA ALA A 484 53.38 -41.53 -81.19
C ALA A 484 54.66 -41.71 -82.04
N VAL A 485 55.72 -40.93 -81.78
CA VAL A 485 56.96 -40.97 -82.58
C VAL A 485 57.97 -42.02 -82.05
N ARG A 486 57.70 -42.62 -80.87
CA ARG A 486 58.57 -43.61 -80.22
C ARG A 486 58.23 -45.07 -80.54
N THR A 487 57.05 -45.36 -81.07
CA THR A 487 56.54 -46.73 -81.25
C THR A 487 57.14 -47.48 -82.44
N GLU A 488 57.69 -46.78 -83.44
CA GLU A 488 58.17 -47.43 -84.67
C GLU A 488 59.64 -47.90 -84.62
N ARG A 489 60.47 -47.35 -83.72
CA ARG A 489 61.92 -47.65 -83.70
C ARG A 489 62.30 -48.86 -82.83
N ASN A 490 61.55 -49.18 -81.79
CA ASN A 490 62.03 -50.05 -80.71
C ASN A 490 61.51 -51.50 -80.77
N LEU A 491 60.78 -51.91 -81.82
CA LEU A 491 60.28 -53.28 -81.99
C LEU A 491 61.40 -54.33 -82.12
N TYR A 492 62.56 -53.95 -82.67
CA TYR A 492 63.68 -54.86 -82.92
C TYR A 492 64.81 -54.84 -81.86
N SER A 493 64.72 -53.96 -80.86
CA SER A 493 65.66 -53.94 -79.71
C SER A 493 65.12 -54.70 -78.48
N LYS A 494 63.89 -55.22 -78.56
CA LYS A 494 63.08 -55.70 -77.43
C LYS A 494 63.54 -57.05 -76.86
N ASN A 495 64.01 -57.98 -77.68
CA ASN A 495 64.31 -59.36 -77.24
C ASN A 495 65.63 -59.49 -76.45
N LEU A 496 66.54 -58.52 -76.55
CA LEU A 496 67.82 -58.55 -75.81
C LEU A 496 67.74 -57.80 -74.45
N ILE A 497 66.70 -56.98 -74.27
CA ILE A 497 66.46 -56.16 -73.07
C ILE A 497 65.60 -56.92 -72.04
N GLU A 498 64.76 -57.87 -72.46
CA GLU A 498 63.88 -58.68 -71.59
C GLU A 498 64.65 -59.45 -70.49
N ALA A 499 65.89 -59.89 -70.74
CA ALA A 499 66.74 -60.54 -69.72
C ALA A 499 67.43 -59.55 -68.74
N LYS A 500 67.45 -58.25 -69.04
CA LYS A 500 68.00 -57.19 -68.16
C LYS A 500 66.90 -56.43 -67.39
N ASP A 501 65.66 -56.44 -67.87
CA ASP A 501 64.51 -55.75 -67.27
C ASP A 501 63.95 -56.45 -66.02
N GLU A 502 64.03 -57.78 -65.89
CA GLU A 502 63.57 -58.51 -64.68
C GLU A 502 64.32 -58.08 -63.40
N ILE A 503 65.60 -57.72 -63.53
CA ILE A 503 66.44 -57.25 -62.40
C ILE A 503 66.12 -55.77 -62.04
N ALA A 504 65.70 -54.95 -63.00
CA ALA A 504 65.32 -53.56 -62.78
C ALA A 504 63.88 -53.41 -62.24
N GLU A 505 62.98 -54.31 -62.63
CA GLU A 505 61.58 -54.35 -62.18
C GLU A 505 61.47 -54.62 -60.67
N MET A 506 62.32 -55.49 -60.12
CA MET A 506 62.40 -55.74 -58.67
C MET A 506 62.88 -54.51 -57.88
N LYS A 507 63.77 -53.69 -58.44
CA LYS A 507 64.22 -52.43 -57.81
C LYS A 507 63.17 -51.31 -57.90
N LYS A 508 62.33 -51.28 -58.95
CA LYS A 508 61.21 -50.33 -59.09
C LYS A 508 60.05 -50.67 -58.16
N LYS A 509 59.70 -51.96 -58.01
CA LYS A 509 58.70 -52.44 -57.04
C LYS A 509 59.10 -52.06 -55.61
N LEU A 510 60.38 -52.18 -55.25
CA LEU A 510 60.89 -51.73 -53.94
C LEU A 510 60.70 -50.21 -53.71
N LYS A 511 60.90 -49.38 -54.75
CA LYS A 511 60.69 -47.91 -54.71
C LYS A 511 59.21 -47.51 -54.63
N THR A 512 58.33 -48.21 -55.34
CA THR A 512 56.87 -47.98 -55.26
C THR A 512 56.32 -48.40 -53.90
N VAL A 513 56.80 -49.53 -53.35
CA VAL A 513 56.41 -49.98 -52.00
C VAL A 513 56.97 -49.04 -50.92
N THR A 514 58.17 -48.50 -51.07
CA THR A 514 58.68 -47.48 -50.12
C THR A 514 57.88 -46.18 -50.19
N HIS A 515 57.52 -45.70 -51.37
CA HIS A 515 56.65 -44.51 -51.48
C HIS A 515 55.23 -44.75 -50.96
N GLN A 516 54.66 -45.95 -51.15
CA GLN A 516 53.38 -46.34 -50.54
C GLN A 516 53.49 -46.46 -49.02
N VAL A 517 54.61 -46.96 -48.51
CA VAL A 517 54.88 -46.98 -47.06
C VAL A 517 55.00 -45.57 -46.50
N ASP A 518 55.62 -44.63 -47.23
CA ASP A 518 55.75 -43.24 -46.78
C ASP A 518 54.41 -42.47 -46.87
N GLN A 519 53.59 -42.72 -47.90
CA GLN A 519 52.21 -42.21 -47.98
C GLN A 519 51.34 -42.77 -46.85
N LEU A 520 51.41 -44.08 -46.58
CA LEU A 520 50.68 -44.70 -45.48
C LEU A 520 51.17 -44.21 -44.11
N LYS A 521 52.47 -43.89 -43.96
CA LYS A 521 53.00 -43.26 -42.75
C LYS A 521 52.47 -41.83 -42.57
N GLU A 522 52.43 -41.02 -43.63
CA GLU A 522 51.84 -39.68 -43.58
C GLU A 522 50.34 -39.74 -43.24
N GLU A 523 49.59 -40.65 -43.87
CA GLU A 523 48.17 -40.88 -43.55
C GLU A 523 47.96 -41.37 -42.11
N ILE A 524 48.87 -42.21 -41.58
CA ILE A 524 48.84 -42.63 -40.18
C ILE A 524 49.13 -41.42 -39.28
N THR A 525 50.12 -40.59 -39.57
CA THR A 525 50.43 -39.40 -38.77
C THR A 525 49.30 -38.36 -38.80
N ASP A 526 48.65 -38.17 -39.94
CA ASP A 526 47.50 -37.26 -40.07
C ASP A 526 46.29 -37.80 -39.30
N LYS A 527 46.05 -39.11 -39.36
CA LYS A 527 44.99 -39.76 -38.56
C LYS A 527 45.30 -39.72 -37.06
N GLU A 528 46.55 -39.93 -36.65
CA GLU A 528 46.98 -39.80 -35.25
C GLU A 528 46.80 -38.36 -34.75
N ALA A 529 47.18 -37.36 -35.56
CA ALA A 529 46.96 -35.95 -35.24
C ALA A 529 45.46 -35.61 -35.12
N ALA A 530 44.63 -36.12 -36.03
CA ALA A 530 43.18 -35.97 -35.96
C ALA A 530 42.57 -36.66 -34.73
N LEU A 531 43.08 -37.84 -34.35
CA LEU A 531 42.61 -38.60 -33.19
C LEU A 531 42.99 -37.91 -31.88
N VAL A 532 44.20 -37.35 -31.77
CA VAL A 532 44.62 -36.51 -30.63
C VAL A 532 43.77 -35.25 -30.52
N LYS A 533 43.49 -34.59 -31.65
CA LYS A 533 42.63 -33.40 -31.67
C LYS A 533 41.20 -33.73 -31.22
N ALA A 534 40.62 -34.83 -31.72
CA ALA A 534 39.32 -35.31 -31.29
C ALA A 534 39.30 -35.71 -29.81
N HIS A 535 40.39 -36.28 -29.29
CA HIS A 535 40.49 -36.64 -27.88
C HIS A 535 40.57 -35.40 -26.96
N LEU A 536 41.30 -34.37 -27.36
CA LEU A 536 41.35 -33.08 -26.65
C LEU A 536 40.01 -32.34 -26.68
N GLU A 537 39.32 -32.36 -27.83
CA GLU A 537 37.96 -31.82 -27.95
C GLU A 537 36.98 -32.59 -27.06
N HIS A 538 37.05 -33.92 -27.04
CA HIS A 538 36.24 -34.75 -26.16
C HIS A 538 36.49 -34.43 -24.67
N GLN A 539 37.75 -34.31 -24.23
CA GLN A 539 38.06 -33.90 -22.86
C GLN A 539 37.55 -32.50 -22.50
N ARG A 540 37.60 -31.54 -23.45
CA ARG A 540 37.00 -30.21 -23.24
C ARG A 540 35.49 -30.31 -23.05
N THR A 541 34.81 -31.06 -23.91
CA THR A 541 33.35 -31.26 -23.81
C THR A 541 32.92 -32.00 -22.54
N GLU A 542 33.70 -32.97 -22.04
CA GLU A 542 33.40 -33.63 -20.76
C GLU A 542 33.60 -32.67 -19.57
N LYS A 543 34.62 -31.82 -19.58
CA LYS A 543 34.80 -30.78 -18.54
C LYS A 543 33.66 -29.75 -18.55
N GLU A 544 33.21 -29.33 -19.72
CA GLU A 544 32.06 -28.43 -19.87
C GLU A 544 30.75 -29.11 -19.41
N LYS A 545 30.58 -30.40 -19.70
CA LYS A 545 29.43 -31.17 -19.23
C LYS A 545 29.43 -31.33 -17.70
N GLU A 546 30.59 -31.55 -17.09
CA GLU A 546 30.72 -31.59 -15.62
C GLU A 546 30.45 -30.24 -14.97
N SER A 547 30.95 -29.13 -15.54
CA SER A 547 30.68 -27.79 -15.02
C SER A 547 29.19 -27.44 -15.14
N LEU A 548 28.55 -27.74 -16.28
CA LEU A 548 27.12 -27.54 -16.48
C LEU A 548 26.28 -28.40 -15.52
N LYS A 549 26.68 -29.65 -15.25
CA LYS A 549 26.02 -30.49 -14.23
C LYS A 549 26.12 -29.86 -12.83
N ALA A 550 27.27 -29.32 -12.47
CA ALA A 550 27.47 -28.65 -11.17
C ALA A 550 26.60 -27.37 -11.06
N GLU A 551 26.51 -26.59 -12.14
CA GLU A 551 25.64 -25.41 -12.21
C GLU A 551 24.16 -25.81 -12.10
N VAL A 552 23.71 -26.84 -12.81
CA VAL A 552 22.33 -27.34 -12.72
C VAL A 552 22.00 -27.82 -11.30
N LEU A 553 22.92 -28.50 -10.61
CA LEU A 553 22.72 -28.90 -9.21
C LEU A 553 22.62 -27.70 -8.27
N LYS A 554 23.45 -26.66 -8.49
CA LYS A 554 23.40 -25.42 -7.73
C LYS A 554 22.06 -24.69 -7.95
N MET A 555 21.61 -24.58 -9.20
CA MET A 555 20.31 -23.97 -9.53
C MET A 555 19.14 -24.76 -8.95
N LYS A 556 19.19 -26.10 -8.98
CA LYS A 556 18.17 -26.94 -8.33
C LYS A 556 18.10 -26.72 -6.82
N LYS A 557 19.25 -26.55 -6.16
CA LYS A 557 19.31 -26.26 -4.72
C LYS A 557 18.72 -24.87 -4.40
N GLN A 558 19.07 -23.85 -5.18
CA GLN A 558 18.50 -22.52 -5.06
C GLN A 558 16.97 -22.50 -5.32
N ALA A 559 16.50 -23.27 -6.31
CA ALA A 559 15.07 -23.43 -6.58
C ALA A 559 14.31 -24.11 -5.41
N LEU A 560 14.93 -25.09 -4.74
CA LEU A 560 14.33 -25.71 -3.54
C LEU A 560 14.30 -24.76 -2.34
N GLU A 561 15.35 -23.97 -2.14
CA GLU A 561 15.42 -22.97 -1.07
C GLU A 561 14.39 -21.86 -1.27
N THR A 562 14.27 -21.34 -2.49
CA THR A 562 13.24 -20.34 -2.85
C THR A 562 11.83 -20.90 -2.74
N LYS A 563 11.59 -22.15 -3.15
CA LYS A 563 10.29 -22.80 -2.96
C LYS A 563 9.91 -22.91 -1.49
N ARG A 564 10.84 -23.33 -0.61
CA ARG A 564 10.60 -23.35 0.84
C ARG A 564 10.34 -21.97 1.43
N PHE A 565 11.02 -20.95 0.92
CA PHE A 565 10.77 -19.56 1.32
C PHE A 565 9.35 -19.11 0.93
N ILE A 566 8.90 -19.41 -0.29
CA ILE A 566 7.54 -19.12 -0.75
C ILE A 566 6.51 -19.85 0.11
N GLU A 567 6.69 -21.15 0.37
CA GLU A 567 5.77 -21.93 1.23
C GLU A 567 5.65 -21.35 2.65
N ASN A 568 6.76 -20.83 3.21
CA ASN A 568 6.74 -20.13 4.50
C ASN A 568 5.99 -18.79 4.42
N GLN A 569 6.22 -17.99 3.37
CA GLN A 569 5.52 -16.73 3.15
C GLN A 569 4.02 -16.94 2.94
N GLU A 570 3.60 -17.96 2.16
CA GLU A 570 2.19 -18.34 2.00
C GLU A 570 1.55 -18.80 3.32
N ALA A 571 2.32 -19.41 4.22
CA ALA A 571 1.84 -19.76 5.56
C ALA A 571 1.67 -18.53 6.46
N GLU A 572 2.57 -17.53 6.36
CA GLU A 572 2.42 -16.25 7.06
C GLU A 572 1.26 -15.42 6.50
N GLU A 573 1.11 -15.35 5.18
CA GLU A 573 -0.01 -14.69 4.52
C GLU A 573 -1.35 -15.27 5.00
N ARG A 574 -1.48 -16.61 5.05
CA ARG A 574 -2.69 -17.26 5.59
C ARG A 574 -2.96 -16.91 7.05
N LYS A 575 -1.93 -16.76 7.88
CA LYS A 575 -2.08 -16.31 9.27
C LYS A 575 -2.55 -14.87 9.34
N LEU A 576 -1.95 -13.97 8.55
CA LEU A 576 -2.32 -12.56 8.51
C LEU A 576 -3.75 -12.37 7.99
N LEU A 577 -4.15 -13.09 6.94
CA LEU A 577 -5.52 -13.08 6.44
C LEU A 577 -6.53 -13.53 7.50
N LYS A 578 -6.19 -14.54 8.31
CA LYS A 578 -7.03 -14.97 9.43
C LYS A 578 -7.15 -13.88 10.50
N ILE A 579 -6.05 -13.23 10.86
CA ILE A 579 -6.06 -12.12 11.83
C ILE A 579 -6.89 -10.94 11.30
N ILE A 580 -6.77 -10.60 10.02
CA ILE A 580 -7.56 -9.54 9.39
C ILE A 580 -9.05 -9.90 9.44
N ALA A 581 -9.43 -11.14 9.09
CA ALA A 581 -10.81 -11.58 9.16
C ALA A 581 -11.39 -11.54 10.59
N GLU A 582 -10.60 -11.93 11.59
CA GLU A 582 -10.99 -11.83 13.01
C GLU A 582 -11.14 -10.37 13.44
N ALA A 583 -10.22 -9.49 13.04
CA ALA A 583 -10.28 -8.05 13.33
C ALA A 583 -11.48 -7.38 12.65
N ASP A 584 -11.80 -7.73 11.41
CA ASP A 584 -12.97 -7.22 10.69
C ASP A 584 -14.29 -7.69 11.32
N ALA A 585 -14.35 -8.95 11.76
CA ALA A 585 -15.50 -9.48 12.49
C ALA A 585 -15.70 -8.74 13.81
N GLU A 586 -14.63 -8.46 14.55
CA GLU A 586 -14.68 -7.72 15.80
C GLU A 586 -15.07 -6.25 15.59
N ARG A 587 -14.51 -5.60 14.56
CA ARG A 587 -14.92 -4.24 14.15
C ARG A 587 -16.41 -4.18 13.83
N LEU A 588 -16.95 -5.20 13.16
CA LEU A 588 -18.38 -5.26 12.83
C LEU A 588 -19.26 -5.43 14.08
N LYS A 589 -18.81 -6.21 15.08
CA LYS A 589 -19.51 -6.33 16.37
C LYS A 589 -19.52 -5.01 17.12
N GLN A 590 -18.35 -4.36 17.25
CA GLN A 590 -18.23 -3.06 17.92
C GLN A 590 -19.10 -1.99 17.25
N LYS A 591 -19.20 -2.00 15.91
CA LYS A 591 -20.09 -1.10 15.18
C LYS A 591 -21.57 -1.35 15.54
N LYS A 592 -22.00 -2.60 15.63
CA LYS A 592 -23.37 -2.95 16.05
C LYS A 592 -23.66 -2.50 17.48
N GLU A 593 -22.72 -2.69 18.40
CA GLU A 593 -22.85 -2.22 19.79
C GLU A 593 -22.93 -0.69 19.86
N PHE A 594 -22.09 0.00 19.07
CA PHE A 594 -22.14 1.45 18.97
C PHE A 594 -23.49 1.95 18.42
N ASP A 595 -24.01 1.31 17.37
CA ASP A 595 -25.32 1.64 16.80
C ASP A 595 -26.45 1.38 17.82
N GLN A 596 -26.34 0.33 18.64
CA GLN A 596 -27.27 0.07 19.75
C GLN A 596 -27.21 1.19 20.81
N VAL A 597 -26.02 1.61 21.22
CA VAL A 597 -25.84 2.72 22.18
C VAL A 597 -26.38 4.04 21.62
N ILE A 598 -26.20 4.31 20.33
CA ILE A 598 -26.83 5.47 19.67
C ILE A 598 -28.35 5.38 19.77
N ASN A 599 -28.93 4.23 19.44
CA ASN A 599 -30.38 4.04 19.51
C ASN A 599 -30.90 4.22 20.93
N GLU A 600 -30.21 3.68 21.94
CA GLU A 600 -30.56 3.87 23.36
C GLU A 600 -30.47 5.34 23.76
N ARG A 601 -29.38 6.03 23.36
CA ARG A 601 -29.22 7.47 23.58
C ARG A 601 -30.36 8.27 22.96
N ASP A 602 -30.78 7.94 21.74
CA ASP A 602 -31.82 8.67 21.03
C ASP A 602 -33.22 8.42 21.63
N ILE A 603 -33.47 7.20 22.10
CA ILE A 603 -34.69 6.87 22.87
C ILE A 603 -34.71 7.66 24.18
N LEU A 604 -33.61 7.63 24.95
CA LEU A 604 -33.50 8.37 26.21
C LEU A 604 -33.59 9.88 25.98
N GLY A 605 -32.97 10.40 24.92
CA GLY A 605 -33.06 11.80 24.52
C GLY A 605 -34.50 12.20 24.21
N SER A 606 -35.22 11.36 23.46
CA SER A 606 -36.64 11.58 23.17
C SER A 606 -37.51 11.55 24.43
N GLN A 607 -37.25 10.62 25.36
CA GLN A 607 -37.95 10.55 26.64
C GLN A 607 -37.68 11.79 27.51
N LEU A 608 -36.43 12.27 27.53
CA LEU A 608 -36.02 13.44 28.30
C LEU A 608 -36.67 14.72 27.76
N VAL A 609 -36.75 14.87 26.44
CA VAL A 609 -37.50 15.99 25.82
C VAL A 609 -38.97 15.95 26.22
N ARG A 610 -39.63 14.79 26.11
CA ARG A 610 -41.04 14.66 26.54
C ARG A 610 -41.24 15.01 28.01
N ARG A 611 -40.33 14.57 28.90
CA ARG A 611 -40.39 14.89 30.32
C ARG A 611 -40.16 16.37 30.59
N ASN A 612 -39.26 17.02 29.86
CA ASN A 612 -39.08 18.46 29.94
C ASN A 612 -40.33 19.23 29.47
N ASP A 613 -40.97 18.78 28.39
CA ASP A 613 -42.23 19.36 27.92
C ASP A 613 -43.36 19.18 28.95
N GLU A 614 -43.48 18.00 29.57
CA GLU A 614 -44.42 17.75 30.67
C GLU A 614 -44.17 18.68 31.87
N VAL A 615 -42.89 18.85 32.26
CA VAL A 615 -42.50 19.77 33.35
C VAL A 615 -42.85 21.22 33.00
N ALA A 616 -42.59 21.66 31.77
CA ALA A 616 -42.95 23.01 31.31
C ALA A 616 -44.47 23.23 31.36
N LEU A 617 -45.26 22.25 30.92
CA LEU A 617 -46.72 22.29 31.01
C LEU A 617 -47.20 22.36 32.47
N LEU A 618 -46.56 21.63 33.39
CA LEU A 618 -46.87 21.70 34.81
C LEU A 618 -46.55 23.08 35.41
N TYR A 619 -45.41 23.68 35.05
CA TYR A 619 -45.08 25.04 35.49
C TYR A 619 -46.09 26.08 35.00
N GLU A 620 -46.51 26.02 33.73
CA GLU A 620 -47.55 26.92 33.22
C GLU A 620 -48.90 26.67 33.91
N LYS A 621 -49.25 25.42 34.21
CA LYS A 621 -50.45 25.09 34.99
C LYS A 621 -50.40 25.69 36.40
N ILE A 622 -49.26 25.57 37.10
CA ILE A 622 -49.06 26.16 38.43
C ILE A 622 -49.20 27.68 38.36
N LYS A 623 -48.58 28.31 37.36
CA LYS A 623 -48.64 29.77 37.16
C LYS A 623 -50.06 30.26 36.91
N ILE A 624 -50.84 29.55 36.09
CA ILE A 624 -52.27 29.86 35.87
C ILE A 624 -53.06 29.67 37.17
N GLN A 625 -52.88 28.57 37.88
CA GLN A 625 -53.56 28.32 39.16
C GLN A 625 -53.23 29.39 40.20
N GLN A 626 -51.98 29.82 40.28
CA GLN A 626 -51.54 30.87 41.20
C GLN A 626 -52.13 32.23 40.82
N SER A 627 -52.24 32.54 39.51
CA SER A 627 -52.96 33.73 39.05
C SER A 627 -54.44 33.71 39.43
N ILE A 628 -55.11 32.55 39.28
CA ILE A 628 -56.52 32.37 39.66
C ILE A 628 -56.68 32.51 41.18
N LEU A 629 -55.81 31.90 41.97
CA LEU A 629 -55.81 32.01 43.43
C LEU A 629 -55.63 33.46 43.88
N ASN A 630 -54.67 34.19 43.32
CA ASN A 630 -54.45 35.60 43.65
C ASN A 630 -55.66 36.48 43.30
N LYS A 631 -56.29 36.24 42.16
CA LYS A 631 -57.55 36.92 41.77
C LYS A 631 -58.68 36.59 42.75
N GLY A 632 -58.87 35.31 43.08
CA GLY A 632 -59.87 34.85 44.04
C GLY A 632 -59.65 35.42 45.44
N GLU A 633 -58.41 35.47 45.89
CA GLU A 633 -58.04 36.07 47.17
C GLU A 633 -58.33 37.58 47.18
N THR A 634 -58.01 38.29 46.10
CA THR A 634 -58.30 39.72 45.97
C THR A 634 -59.81 39.98 46.02
N GLN A 635 -60.61 39.20 45.29
CA GLN A 635 -62.07 39.30 45.30
C GLN A 635 -62.64 38.95 46.68
N TYR A 636 -62.12 37.91 47.34
CA TYR A 636 -62.55 37.55 48.69
C TYR A 636 -62.26 38.67 49.70
N ARG A 637 -61.06 39.27 49.66
CA ARG A 637 -60.72 40.43 50.49
C ARG A 637 -61.66 41.60 50.24
N GLN A 638 -62.00 41.90 48.98
CA GLN A 638 -62.97 42.95 48.64
C GLN A 638 -64.35 42.65 49.26
N ARG A 639 -64.84 41.41 49.15
CA ARG A 639 -66.12 41.02 49.78
C ARG A 639 -66.08 41.08 51.31
N MET A 640 -64.95 40.74 51.92
CA MET A 640 -64.78 40.89 53.37
C MET A 640 -64.82 42.36 53.80
N GLU A 641 -64.27 43.26 53.00
CA GLU A 641 -64.37 44.71 53.25
C GLU A 641 -65.80 45.21 53.03
N ASP A 642 -66.50 44.79 51.96
CA ASP A 642 -67.92 45.09 51.74
C ASP A 642 -68.76 44.66 52.95
N ILE A 643 -68.56 43.43 53.45
CA ILE A 643 -69.25 42.91 54.63
C ILE A 643 -68.92 43.74 55.87
N ARG A 644 -67.67 44.17 56.04
CA ARG A 644 -67.25 45.03 57.15
C ARG A 644 -67.96 46.39 57.07
N LEU A 645 -68.01 47.01 55.90
CA LEU A 645 -68.70 48.29 55.66
C LEU A 645 -70.20 48.15 55.93
N LEU A 646 -70.85 47.10 55.41
CA LEU A 646 -72.27 46.83 55.69
C LEU A 646 -72.53 46.59 57.18
N LYS A 647 -71.65 45.89 57.90
CA LYS A 647 -71.76 45.73 59.36
C LYS A 647 -71.65 47.06 60.10
N LEU A 648 -70.80 47.99 59.63
CA LEU A 648 -70.71 49.34 60.18
C LEU A 648 -71.98 50.15 59.90
N GLU A 649 -72.54 50.06 58.69
CA GLU A 649 -73.79 50.74 58.34
C GLU A 649 -74.96 50.19 59.15
N ILE A 650 -75.06 48.87 59.33
CA ILE A 650 -76.06 48.26 60.22
C ILE A 650 -75.91 48.78 61.66
N LYS A 651 -74.68 48.92 62.18
CA LYS A 651 -74.45 49.49 63.52
C LYS A 651 -74.90 50.95 63.57
N LYS A 652 -74.62 51.75 62.54
CA LYS A 652 -75.05 53.14 62.43
C LYS A 652 -76.58 53.26 62.39
N LEU A 653 -77.24 52.54 61.48
CA LEU A 653 -78.71 52.50 61.39
C LEU A 653 -79.38 52.02 62.68
N ARG A 654 -78.78 51.05 63.39
CA ARG A 654 -79.28 50.63 64.71
C ARG A 654 -79.15 51.73 65.76
N ARG A 655 -78.05 52.50 65.76
CA ARG A 655 -77.89 53.67 66.63
C ARG A 655 -78.90 54.76 66.29
N GLU A 656 -79.08 55.08 65.01
CA GLU A 656 -80.08 56.05 64.54
C GLU A 656 -81.49 55.63 64.94
N LYS A 657 -81.86 54.36 64.71
CA LYS A 657 -83.13 53.80 65.20
C LYS A 657 -83.27 53.93 66.71
N GLY A 658 -82.20 53.69 67.48
CA GLY A 658 -82.19 53.85 68.93
C GLY A 658 -82.42 55.30 69.37
N ILE A 659 -81.80 56.27 68.68
CA ILE A 659 -81.98 57.71 68.93
C ILE A 659 -83.41 58.13 68.57
N LEU A 660 -83.91 57.73 67.40
CA LEU A 660 -85.29 57.99 66.96
C LEU A 660 -86.33 57.33 67.87
N GLY A 661 -86.04 56.13 68.38
CA GLY A 661 -86.90 55.47 69.37
C GLY A 661 -87.00 56.26 70.67
N LYS A 662 -85.87 56.82 71.14
CA LYS A 662 -85.86 57.72 72.31
C LYS A 662 -86.60 59.02 72.03
N SER A 663 -86.43 59.63 70.85
CA SER A 663 -87.18 60.83 70.50
C SER A 663 -88.68 60.57 70.36
N MET A 664 -89.09 59.39 69.88
CA MET A 664 -90.50 58.98 69.89
C MET A 664 -91.08 58.84 71.30
N ALA A 665 -90.32 58.34 72.28
CA ALA A 665 -90.77 58.31 73.67
C ALA A 665 -91.07 59.73 74.20
N ASN A 666 -90.22 60.70 73.84
CA ASN A 666 -90.44 62.10 74.20
C ASN A 666 -91.67 62.72 73.49
N VAL A 667 -92.14 62.17 72.36
CA VAL A 667 -93.35 62.68 71.68
C VAL A 667 -94.59 62.50 72.55
N GLU A 668 -94.66 61.44 73.35
CA GLU A 668 -95.81 61.18 74.22
C GLU A 668 -95.84 62.13 75.42
N GLU A 669 -94.68 62.38 76.04
CA GLU A 669 -94.49 63.42 77.06
C GLU A 669 -94.81 64.82 76.50
N LEU A 670 -94.27 65.17 75.32
CA LEU A 670 -94.57 66.43 74.65
C LEU A 670 -96.06 66.56 74.28
N ARG A 671 -96.74 65.47 73.92
CA ARG A 671 -98.20 65.47 73.70
C ARG A 671 -98.96 65.71 75.00
N GLN A 672 -98.52 65.13 76.11
CA GLN A 672 -99.09 65.38 77.43
C GLN A 672 -98.85 66.83 77.86
N GLU A 673 -97.66 67.38 77.65
CA GLU A 673 -97.35 68.80 77.88
C GLU A 673 -98.21 69.69 76.99
N VAL A 674 -98.37 69.41 75.70
CA VAL A 674 -99.27 70.17 74.82
C VAL A 674 -100.71 70.10 75.32
N HIS A 675 -101.16 68.93 75.80
CA HIS A 675 -102.50 68.80 76.35
C HIS A 675 -102.66 69.53 77.69
N HIS A 676 -101.61 69.52 78.53
CA HIS A 676 -101.52 70.29 79.76
C HIS A 676 -101.55 71.78 79.45
N MET A 677 -100.70 72.28 78.55
CA MET A 677 -100.67 73.66 78.07
C MET A 677 -101.99 74.07 77.43
N ARG A 678 -102.70 73.18 76.72
CA ARG A 678 -104.05 73.45 76.22
C ARG A 678 -105.08 73.55 77.34
N LYS A 679 -104.98 72.72 78.39
CA LYS A 679 -105.82 72.84 79.59
C LYS A 679 -105.50 74.11 80.38
N GLU A 680 -104.23 74.46 80.53
CA GLU A 680 -103.80 75.71 81.16
C GLU A 680 -104.23 76.91 80.33
N LEU A 681 -104.10 76.87 79.01
CA LEU A 681 -104.62 77.91 78.12
C LEU A 681 -106.14 78.04 78.27
N LEU A 682 -106.88 76.92 78.34
CA LEU A 682 -108.32 76.96 78.57
C LEU A 682 -108.64 77.55 79.96
N ARG A 683 -107.88 77.16 81.00
CA ARG A 683 -107.99 77.73 82.35
C ARG A 683 -107.72 79.22 82.35
N GLU A 684 -106.66 79.67 81.68
CA GLU A 684 -106.31 81.08 81.53
C GLU A 684 -107.32 81.81 80.64
N GLN A 685 -107.94 81.18 79.64
CA GLN A 685 -109.05 81.76 78.88
C GLN A 685 -110.30 81.91 79.75
N THR A 686 -110.65 80.92 80.59
CA THR A 686 -111.72 81.07 81.60
C THR A 686 -111.33 82.08 82.66
N ARG A 687 -110.06 82.17 83.05
CA ARG A 687 -109.57 83.17 83.99
C ARG A 687 -109.61 84.55 83.37
N CYS A 688 -109.27 84.71 82.09
CA CYS A 688 -109.45 85.95 81.35
C CYS A 688 -110.92 86.30 81.25
N LYS A 689 -111.84 85.35 81.04
CA LYS A 689 -113.28 85.61 81.12
C LYS A 689 -113.73 86.04 82.52
N ILE A 690 -113.26 85.36 83.57
CA ILE A 690 -113.51 85.75 84.97
C ILE A 690 -112.88 87.12 85.26
N LEU A 691 -111.71 87.42 84.72
CA LEU A 691 -111.04 88.72 84.84
C LEU A 691 -111.71 89.80 83.99
N GLU A 692 -112.35 89.44 82.88
CA GLU A 692 -113.23 90.30 82.09
C GLU A 692 -114.52 90.59 82.87
N GLU A 693 -115.09 89.60 83.57
CA GLU A 693 -116.20 89.75 84.53
C GLU A 693 -115.78 90.55 85.80
N GLU A 694 -114.55 90.38 86.29
CA GLU A 694 -113.94 91.17 87.37
C GLU A 694 -113.46 92.55 86.86
N LEU A 695 -113.34 92.76 85.54
CA LEU A 695 -113.17 94.08 84.93
C LEU A 695 -114.52 94.80 84.77
N GLU A 696 -115.61 94.05 84.56
CA GLU A 696 -116.99 94.55 84.63
C GLU A 696 -117.39 94.91 86.08
N ASN A 697 -116.73 94.34 87.10
CA ASN A 697 -116.83 94.74 88.52
C ASN A 697 -115.47 94.71 89.25
N PRO A 698 -114.69 95.80 89.20
CA PRO A 698 -113.32 95.79 89.71
C PRO A 698 -113.24 96.03 91.22
N LEU A 699 -113.10 94.94 92.00
CA LEU A 699 -112.41 94.94 93.29
C LEU A 699 -110.92 94.65 93.07
N ASN A 700 -110.20 95.65 92.56
CA ASN A 700 -108.75 95.58 92.41
C ASN A 700 -108.04 95.50 93.76
N VAL A 701 -106.83 94.88 93.81
CA VAL A 701 -105.55 95.51 94.24
C VAL A 701 -104.35 94.53 94.02
N HIS A 702 -103.51 94.83 93.01
CA HIS A 702 -102.06 94.58 92.79
C HIS A 702 -101.46 93.15 92.84
N ARG A 703 -100.71 92.58 91.86
CA ARG A 703 -99.70 92.99 90.84
C ARG A 703 -98.22 93.17 91.35
N TRP A 704 -97.47 92.03 91.38
CA TRP A 704 -96.00 91.79 91.18
C TRP A 704 -95.12 91.19 92.32
N ARG A 705 -94.19 90.26 91.96
CA ARG A 705 -92.89 89.98 92.63
C ARG A 705 -91.81 89.38 91.68
N LYS A 706 -90.53 89.76 91.93
CA LYS A 706 -89.25 89.48 91.22
C LYS A 706 -88.63 88.09 91.52
N LEU A 707 -87.74 87.61 90.62
CA LEU A 707 -86.88 86.40 90.72
C LEU A 707 -85.39 86.76 90.97
N GLU A 708 -84.70 85.93 91.76
CA GLU A 708 -83.28 86.06 92.17
C GLU A 708 -82.43 84.89 91.64
N ALA A 709 -81.24 85.18 91.06
CA ALA A 709 -79.99 84.38 91.16
C ALA A 709 -78.84 84.99 90.31
N SER A 710 -77.58 84.81 90.75
CA SER A 710 -76.31 85.35 90.20
C SER A 710 -75.26 84.24 89.97
N ASP A 711 -74.35 84.40 88.98
CA ASP A 711 -73.31 83.43 88.53
C ASP A 711 -71.88 83.61 89.16
N PRO A 712 -70.99 82.57 89.15
CA PRO A 712 -69.61 82.60 89.69
C PRO A 712 -68.51 83.16 88.74
N SER A 713 -67.34 83.53 89.29
CA SER A 713 -66.35 84.45 88.68
C SER A 713 -65.27 83.85 87.75
N THR A 714 -64.82 84.67 86.79
CA THR A 714 -63.87 84.40 85.69
C THR A 714 -62.48 83.87 86.09
N TYR A 715 -62.04 84.05 87.34
CA TYR A 715 -60.70 83.66 87.79
C TYR A 715 -60.50 82.13 87.84
N GLU A 716 -61.53 81.39 88.22
CA GLU A 716 -61.48 79.92 88.34
C GLU A 716 -61.33 79.23 86.97
N LEU A 717 -61.90 79.82 85.91
CA LEU A 717 -61.73 79.33 84.54
C LEU A 717 -60.29 79.50 84.05
N ILE A 718 -59.63 80.62 84.38
CA ILE A 718 -58.27 80.92 83.89
C ILE A 718 -57.24 79.95 84.49
N GLN A 719 -57.34 79.62 85.79
CA GLN A 719 -56.44 78.63 86.40
C GLN A 719 -56.59 77.24 85.77
N LYS A 720 -57.80 76.87 85.36
CA LYS A 720 -58.06 75.57 84.72
C LYS A 720 -57.42 75.50 83.33
N ILE A 721 -57.46 76.59 82.57
CA ILE A 721 -56.82 76.68 81.24
C ILE A 721 -55.29 76.51 81.33
N GLN A 722 -54.64 77.18 82.28
CA GLN A 722 -53.18 77.11 82.41
C GLN A 722 -52.66 75.72 82.83
N ARG A 723 -53.41 74.99 83.67
CA ARG A 723 -53.05 73.59 84.01
C ARG A 723 -53.15 72.66 82.80
N LEU A 724 -54.21 72.80 81.99
CA LEU A 724 -54.40 71.99 80.79
C LEU A 724 -53.33 72.27 79.73
N GLN A 725 -52.90 73.52 79.57
CA GLN A 725 -51.81 73.88 78.65
C GLN A 725 -50.46 73.23 79.05
N LYS A 726 -50.11 73.20 80.34
CA LYS A 726 -48.88 72.52 80.80
C LYS A 726 -48.92 71.01 80.57
N GLN A 727 -50.08 70.37 80.78
CA GLN A 727 -50.26 68.95 80.49
C GLN A 727 -50.16 68.64 78.99
N LEU A 728 -50.70 69.51 78.14
CA LEU A 728 -50.61 69.37 76.69
C LEU A 728 -49.16 69.40 76.20
N ILE A 729 -48.36 70.35 76.69
CA ILE A 729 -46.94 70.48 76.31
C ILE A 729 -46.13 69.24 76.73
N SER A 730 -46.37 68.72 77.93
CA SER A 730 -45.74 67.48 78.39
C SER A 730 -46.11 66.28 77.51
N LYS A 731 -47.39 66.16 77.10
CA LYS A 731 -47.83 65.07 76.23
C LYS A 731 -47.30 65.18 74.81
N THR A 732 -47.12 66.39 74.28
CA THR A 732 -46.47 66.58 72.98
C THR A 732 -44.99 66.17 73.00
N GLY A 733 -44.27 66.36 74.11
CA GLY A 733 -42.89 65.87 74.26
C GLY A 733 -42.78 64.35 74.23
N GLU A 734 -43.66 63.64 74.95
CA GLU A 734 -43.71 62.16 74.95
C GLU A 734 -44.01 61.57 73.56
N VAL A 735 -44.82 62.27 72.74
CA VAL A 735 -45.14 61.81 71.37
C VAL A 735 -43.90 61.90 70.47
N ILE A 736 -43.14 63.00 70.55
CA ILE A 736 -41.93 63.20 69.75
C ILE A 736 -40.86 62.15 70.10
N GLU A 737 -40.66 61.84 71.40
CA GLU A 737 -39.73 60.79 71.81
C GLU A 737 -40.16 59.41 71.28
N LYS A 738 -41.45 59.10 71.28
CA LYS A 738 -41.97 57.83 70.74
C LYS A 738 -41.85 57.75 69.22
N GLU A 739 -42.03 58.86 68.50
CA GLU A 739 -41.83 58.91 67.04
C GLU A 739 -40.37 58.68 66.65
N LEU A 740 -39.41 59.28 67.36
CA LEU A 740 -37.98 59.03 67.15
C LEU A 740 -37.63 57.55 67.38
N LEU A 741 -38.14 56.95 68.44
CA LEU A 741 -37.93 55.54 68.75
C LEU A 741 -38.53 54.60 67.69
N LEU A 742 -39.70 54.97 67.13
CA LEU A 742 -40.32 54.25 66.01
C LEU A 742 -39.46 54.33 64.75
N GLN A 743 -38.93 55.51 64.40
CA GLN A 743 -38.06 55.68 63.23
C GLN A 743 -36.76 54.87 63.34
N GLU A 744 -36.15 54.79 64.52
CA GLU A 744 -34.98 53.95 64.75
C GLU A 744 -35.30 52.45 64.60
N LYS A 745 -36.44 52.00 65.14
CA LYS A 745 -36.89 50.61 65.01
C LYS A 745 -37.26 50.24 63.57
N GLU A 746 -37.86 51.15 62.81
CA GLU A 746 -38.14 50.95 61.40
C GLU A 746 -36.87 50.83 60.55
N LYS A 747 -35.86 51.68 60.80
CA LYS A 747 -34.55 51.55 60.14
C LYS A 747 -33.90 50.21 60.42
N LEU A 748 -33.83 49.81 61.69
CA LEU A 748 -33.31 48.50 62.11
C LEU A 748 -34.09 47.33 61.48
N TYR A 749 -35.42 47.43 61.39
CA TYR A 749 -36.25 46.41 60.76
C TYR A 749 -35.97 46.27 59.26
N VAL A 750 -35.81 47.39 58.54
CA VAL A 750 -35.48 47.38 57.10
C VAL A 750 -34.08 46.81 56.85
N GLU A 751 -33.10 47.15 57.69
CA GLU A 751 -31.74 46.62 57.63
C GLU A 751 -31.71 45.10 57.89
N LEU A 752 -32.41 44.64 58.93
CA LEU A 752 -32.57 43.20 59.22
C LEU A 752 -33.29 42.46 58.09
N LYS A 753 -34.30 43.07 57.47
CA LYS A 753 -35.01 42.49 56.32
C LYS A 753 -34.10 42.38 55.09
N HIS A 754 -33.22 43.34 54.84
CA HIS A 754 -32.21 43.26 53.78
C HIS A 754 -31.16 42.18 54.04
N VAL A 755 -30.73 42.01 55.29
CA VAL A 755 -29.79 40.94 55.67
C VAL A 755 -30.43 39.56 55.55
N LEU A 756 -31.68 39.39 56.00
CA LEU A 756 -32.43 38.14 55.87
C LEU A 756 -32.73 37.78 54.42
N ALA A 757 -33.01 38.76 53.55
CA ALA A 757 -33.20 38.54 52.12
C ALA A 757 -31.92 38.09 51.39
N ARG A 758 -30.73 38.34 51.97
CA ARG A 758 -29.43 37.88 51.45
C ARG A 758 -28.99 36.52 51.98
N GLN A 759 -29.68 35.98 52.99
CA GLN A 759 -29.39 34.64 53.48
C GLN A 759 -30.15 33.61 52.62
N PRO A 760 -29.46 32.56 52.11
CA PRO A 760 -30.13 31.47 51.44
C PRO A 760 -31.10 30.79 52.41
N GLY A 761 -32.32 30.48 51.94
CA GLY A 761 -33.36 29.87 52.77
C GLY A 761 -32.94 28.51 53.36
N PRO A 762 -33.69 27.99 54.36
CA PRO A 762 -33.36 26.73 55.04
C PRO A 762 -33.19 25.54 54.08
N GLU A 763 -33.95 25.48 52.98
CA GLU A 763 -33.78 24.47 51.92
C GLU A 763 -32.43 24.57 51.22
N ALA A 764 -31.92 25.78 50.96
CA ALA A 764 -30.62 25.97 50.32
C ALA A 764 -29.47 25.64 51.27
N ALA A 765 -29.63 25.84 52.58
CA ALA A 765 -28.68 25.42 53.60
C ALA A 765 -28.61 23.88 53.73
N GLU A 766 -29.76 23.21 53.71
CA GLU A 766 -29.84 21.74 53.70
C GLU A 766 -29.24 21.14 52.42
N GLN A 767 -29.55 21.72 51.25
CA GLN A 767 -28.93 21.31 49.98
C GLN A 767 -27.41 21.51 49.99
N LEU A 768 -26.89 22.60 50.55
CA LEU A 768 -25.45 22.82 50.71
C LEU A 768 -24.79 21.79 51.63
N GLN A 769 -25.50 21.34 52.67
CA GLN A 769 -25.01 20.30 53.58
C GLN A 769 -24.96 18.94 52.89
N VAL A 770 -25.99 18.60 52.11
CA VAL A 770 -25.99 17.39 51.27
C VAL A 770 -24.86 17.45 50.26
N TYR A 771 -24.71 18.54 49.51
CA TYR A 771 -23.61 18.70 48.55
C TYR A 771 -22.24 18.65 49.19
N ARG A 772 -22.04 19.23 50.38
CA ARG A 772 -20.78 19.09 51.13
C ARG A 772 -20.51 17.65 51.54
N HIS A 773 -21.55 16.88 51.88
CA HIS A 773 -21.41 15.47 52.21
C HIS A 773 -21.03 14.65 50.97
N THR A 774 -21.75 14.82 49.85
CA THR A 774 -21.46 14.14 48.59
C THR A 774 -20.06 14.49 48.06
N LEU A 775 -19.65 15.75 48.18
CA LEU A 775 -18.34 16.21 47.74
C LEU A 775 -17.22 15.61 48.62
N ARG A 776 -17.44 15.43 49.92
CA ARG A 776 -16.51 14.70 50.80
C ARG A 776 -16.40 13.22 50.43
N GLU A 777 -17.51 12.55 50.13
CA GLU A 777 -17.49 11.15 49.68
C GLU A 777 -16.78 10.98 48.34
N LYS A 778 -17.05 11.87 47.37
CA LYS A 778 -16.37 11.88 46.08
C LYS A 778 -14.87 12.17 46.22
N THR A 779 -14.49 13.02 47.15
CA THR A 779 -13.08 13.29 47.47
C THR A 779 -12.39 12.07 48.10
N LYS A 780 -13.10 11.29 48.93
CA LYS A 780 -12.58 10.01 49.43
C LYS A 780 -12.42 8.98 48.31
N GLN A 781 -13.41 8.84 47.43
CA GLN A 781 -13.32 7.96 46.25
C GLN A 781 -12.15 8.34 45.34
N LEU A 782 -11.94 9.64 45.10
CA LEU A 782 -10.79 10.13 44.32
C LEU A 782 -9.45 9.84 45.00
N LYS A 783 -9.36 9.91 46.33
CA LYS A 783 -8.13 9.52 47.05
C LYS A 783 -7.84 8.02 46.92
N VAL A 784 -8.87 7.17 46.98
CA VAL A 784 -8.72 5.71 46.78
C VAL A 784 -8.28 5.41 45.36
N LEU A 785 -8.95 5.98 44.35
CA LEU A 785 -8.56 5.83 42.95
C LEU A 785 -7.15 6.37 42.67
N SER A 786 -6.76 7.49 43.30
CA SER A 786 -5.40 8.02 43.20
C SER A 786 -4.37 7.09 43.84
N SER A 787 -4.70 6.43 44.96
CA SER A 787 -3.80 5.43 45.55
C SER A 787 -3.72 4.14 44.72
N GLU A 788 -4.83 3.72 44.10
CA GLU A 788 -4.85 2.59 43.16
C GLU A 788 -4.02 2.92 41.90
N LEU A 789 -4.16 4.12 41.36
CA LEU A 789 -3.37 4.60 40.23
C LEU A 789 -1.87 4.59 40.56
N ASN A 790 -1.48 5.12 41.72
CA ASN A 790 -0.08 5.11 42.17
C ASN A 790 0.44 3.68 42.37
N MET A 791 -0.40 2.75 42.85
CA MET A 791 -0.03 1.34 42.96
C MET A 791 0.22 0.71 41.57
N TYR A 792 -0.65 0.97 40.59
CA TYR A 792 -0.47 0.50 39.22
C TYR A 792 0.74 1.15 38.53
N GLU A 793 1.01 2.42 38.80
CA GLU A 793 2.23 3.09 38.33
C GLU A 793 3.49 2.44 38.92
N SER A 794 3.48 2.11 40.22
CA SER A 794 4.58 1.38 40.86
C SER A 794 4.78 -0.02 40.26
N GLN A 795 3.71 -0.78 40.04
CA GLN A 795 3.77 -2.09 39.38
C GLN A 795 4.29 -1.98 37.94
N SER A 796 3.89 -0.95 37.20
CA SER A 796 4.41 -0.69 35.86
C SER A 796 5.92 -0.36 35.87
N GLN A 797 6.39 0.38 36.88
CA GLN A 797 7.82 0.65 37.07
C GLN A 797 8.59 -0.62 37.44
N GLU A 798 8.04 -1.49 38.30
CA GLU A 798 8.63 -2.80 38.61
C GLU A 798 8.74 -3.68 37.36
N TYR A 799 7.68 -3.77 36.55
CA TYR A 799 7.74 -4.52 35.29
C TYR A 799 8.75 -3.93 34.29
N LYS A 800 8.90 -2.60 34.22
CA LYS A 800 9.96 -1.98 33.40
C LYS A 800 11.34 -2.38 33.89
N TYR A 801 11.56 -2.37 35.20
CA TYR A 801 12.83 -2.81 35.80
C TYR A 801 13.11 -4.29 35.54
N GLU A 802 12.10 -5.17 35.64
CA GLU A 802 12.25 -6.59 35.30
C GLU A 802 12.56 -6.81 33.82
N ILE A 803 11.92 -6.07 32.92
CA ILE A 803 12.21 -6.12 31.48
C ILE A 803 13.66 -5.69 31.21
N GLU A 804 14.14 -4.62 31.84
CA GLU A 804 15.54 -4.18 31.72
C GLU A 804 16.52 -5.21 32.31
N ARG A 805 16.18 -5.85 33.43
CA ARG A 805 16.99 -6.92 34.02
C ARG A 805 17.08 -8.12 33.08
N LEU A 806 15.95 -8.59 32.55
CA LEU A 806 15.89 -9.71 31.61
C LEU A 806 16.60 -9.39 30.29
N ALA A 807 16.49 -8.15 29.79
CA ALA A 807 17.22 -7.71 28.61
C ALA A 807 18.74 -7.76 28.84
N ASN A 808 19.22 -7.31 30.00
CA ASN A 808 20.63 -7.38 30.39
C ASN A 808 21.12 -8.83 30.58
N GLU A 809 20.30 -9.70 31.17
CA GLU A 809 20.58 -11.14 31.30
C GLU A 809 20.69 -11.80 29.92
N LEU A 810 19.78 -11.51 29.00
CA LEU A 810 19.79 -12.02 27.63
C LEU A 810 21.00 -11.53 26.83
N LEU A 811 21.43 -10.29 27.06
CA LEU A 811 22.62 -9.69 26.46
C LEU A 811 23.90 -10.36 27.00
N ASN A 812 23.93 -10.68 28.30
CA ASN A 812 25.01 -11.45 28.91
C ASN A 812 25.07 -12.90 28.41
N VAL A 813 23.92 -13.56 28.21
CA VAL A 813 23.85 -14.90 27.60
C VAL A 813 24.34 -14.86 26.16
N LYS A 814 23.94 -13.85 25.36
CA LYS A 814 24.48 -13.64 24.00
C LYS A 814 26.00 -13.45 24.00
N LYS A 815 26.54 -12.66 24.93
CA LYS A 815 28.00 -12.50 25.09
C LYS A 815 28.70 -13.82 25.43
N LYS A 816 28.16 -14.59 26.37
CA LYS A 816 28.68 -15.93 26.74
C LYS A 816 28.63 -16.90 25.56
N TYR A 817 27.52 -16.94 24.82
CA TYR A 817 27.35 -17.78 23.65
C TYR A 817 28.34 -17.42 22.53
N LEU A 818 28.51 -16.11 22.24
CA LEU A 818 29.49 -15.65 21.25
C LEU A 818 30.94 -15.92 21.68
N ALA A 819 31.26 -15.79 22.98
CA ALA A 819 32.57 -16.16 23.51
C ALA A 819 32.83 -17.67 23.40
N GLN A 820 31.81 -18.50 23.65
CA GLN A 820 31.90 -19.95 23.51
C GLN A 820 32.07 -20.36 22.04
N LYS A 821 31.33 -19.75 21.11
CA LYS A 821 31.51 -19.96 19.67
C LYS A 821 32.89 -19.54 19.16
N ARG A 822 33.46 -18.44 19.71
CA ARG A 822 34.82 -18.01 19.40
C ARG A 822 35.88 -18.99 19.93
N LYS A 823 35.67 -19.55 21.12
CA LYS A 823 36.54 -20.62 21.67
C LYS A 823 36.46 -21.89 20.83
N GLU A 824 35.27 -22.29 20.38
CA GLU A 824 35.09 -23.46 19.50
C GLU A 824 35.69 -23.24 18.10
N GLN A 825 35.73 -22.01 17.60
CA GLN A 825 36.41 -21.66 16.34
C GLN A 825 37.93 -21.59 16.48
N GLN A 826 38.48 -21.31 17.66
CA GLN A 826 39.93 -21.32 17.92
C GLN A 826 40.46 -22.72 18.26
N ALA A 827 39.57 -23.68 18.57
CA ALA A 827 39.91 -25.07 18.87
C ALA A 827 39.82 -26.01 17.65
N LYS A 828 39.50 -25.48 16.46
CA LYS A 828 39.63 -26.13 15.15
C LYS A 828 40.77 -25.46 14.39
#